data_AF-A0A239GZG4-F1
#
_entry.id   AF-A0A239GZG4-F1
#
_cell.length_a   1.000
_cell.length_b   1.000
_cell.length_c   1.000
_cell.angle_alpha   90.00
_cell.angle_beta   90.00
_cell.angle_gamma   90.00
#
_symmetry.space_group_name_H-M   'P 1'
#
loop_
_entity.id
_entity.type
_entity.pdbx_description
1 polymer ?
#
loop_
_entity_poly.entity_id
_entity_poly.type
_entity_poly.pdbx_seq_one_letter_code
_entity_poly.pdbx_strand_id
1 'polypeptide(L)'
;MRVLSSTLALALIPLSATAQNTKLKLPPPSASPQTPLDQRERAVQLLNRFTFGARPGDVEAVLASGTDHWFDQQLDPASIKDDALNRRLADYPTLAMTPEQALTVYPDRGTVEQVADGKRPYPTDPLLACVYEVQVHKLMDERDQKKQLALARPEPTDAEKAAAKKADQETAARVAGELFSLPKAQRMATLIKMPVEDRIAFANNVAGDQKNLLLADFTPRERETFYGMQGGVGVQYQIGNELAQAKIVRAILTERQVQEVMTDFWFNHFNIYVNKDSDQWYTTSYERDVIRPHALGKFRDLLLATAESPAMMVYLDNWLSIGPESLANGVNPANPKSKKGAKGLNENYGREVMELHTVGVNGGYTQADVTHLSAILTGWSVDRPNQAGPFIFDPKKHEPGTKDWFGYRIDEDGNASRIGPADAKGDSAPAGAAPVVRAAAVPGAVPEAPGLKQGITALNLLAASPKTAHFICYLLAQRFVADDPPAALVDRMAATYMSSDGDIKAILHMLVGSPEFNSHRYFRNKVKTPVEFMASAFRSTATDPQNPGALTNAIRDMGMQLYYALPPTGYYLTADHWMNTSALVGRLNFADQLTHNRFSNQKFDAPRVLAFGLMSQPAAAGSATQVGFGGGSSKPRPMNIADHVATAESPATGADVALHVLEGTLIGGDVSAQTNQLIRKQVTSQAANNPTEKLNLLTALVLGSPEFQLR
;
A
#
# COMPACT_ATOMS: atom_id res chain seq x y z
N MET A 1 14.39 -13.68 26.09
CA MET A 1 13.82 -13.05 24.87
C MET A 1 14.46 -13.54 23.57
N ARG A 2 15.79 -13.54 23.35
CA ARG A 2 16.39 -14.10 22.10
C ARG A 2 16.07 -15.58 21.82
N VAL A 3 15.72 -16.36 22.84
CA VAL A 3 15.38 -17.80 22.77
C VAL A 3 13.95 -18.05 22.26
N LEU A 4 13.02 -17.11 22.46
CA LEU A 4 11.61 -17.17 22.01
C LEU A 4 11.51 -17.07 20.49
N SER A 5 12.21 -16.08 19.91
CA SER A 5 12.17 -15.81 18.46
C SER A 5 12.91 -16.87 17.65
N SER A 6 13.85 -17.60 18.25
CA SER A 6 14.60 -18.67 17.58
C SER A 6 13.82 -19.99 17.55
N THR A 7 13.11 -20.38 18.61
CA THR A 7 12.40 -21.67 18.68
C THR A 7 11.13 -21.75 17.82
N LEU A 8 10.32 -20.68 17.73
CA LEU A 8 9.17 -20.66 16.79
C LEU A 8 9.63 -20.50 15.32
N ALA A 9 10.68 -19.71 15.07
CA ALA A 9 11.26 -19.57 13.73
C ALA A 9 11.90 -20.88 13.23
N LEU A 10 12.42 -21.72 14.13
CA LEU A 10 12.98 -23.04 13.82
C LEU A 10 11.92 -24.06 13.34
N ALA A 11 10.62 -23.86 13.61
CA ALA A 11 9.56 -24.72 13.09
C ALA A 11 9.34 -24.57 11.57
N LEU A 12 9.85 -23.48 10.97
CA LEU A 12 9.85 -23.24 9.52
C LEU A 12 11.08 -23.83 8.81
N ILE A 13 12.02 -24.44 9.56
CA ILE A 13 13.35 -24.83 9.04
C ILE A 13 13.55 -26.34 9.24
N PRO A 14 13.63 -27.17 8.19
CA PRO A 14 14.27 -28.48 8.33
C PRO A 14 15.74 -28.24 8.69
N LEU A 15 16.18 -28.73 9.85
CA LEU A 15 17.54 -28.50 10.36
C LEU A 15 18.60 -28.92 9.33
N SER A 16 19.37 -27.96 8.84
CA SER A 16 20.75 -28.15 8.42
C SER A 16 21.52 -26.90 8.80
N ALA A 17 22.47 -27.08 9.72
CA ALA A 17 23.21 -26.01 10.35
C ALA A 17 24.28 -25.43 9.41
N THR A 18 23.86 -24.51 8.55
CA THR A 18 24.74 -23.48 7.98
C THR A 18 23.92 -22.20 7.80
N ALA A 19 24.21 -21.19 8.61
CA ALA A 19 23.64 -19.86 8.49
C ALA A 19 24.21 -19.18 7.23
N GLN A 20 23.60 -19.49 6.09
CA GLN A 20 23.62 -18.66 4.89
C GLN A 20 22.18 -18.22 4.62
N ASN A 21 22.01 -17.05 4.01
CA ASN A 21 20.72 -16.48 3.57
C ASN A 21 19.96 -17.42 2.61
N THR A 22 19.43 -18.54 3.10
CA THR A 22 18.59 -19.44 2.33
C THR A 22 17.21 -18.81 2.24
N LYS A 23 16.83 -18.36 1.04
CA LYS A 23 15.46 -17.97 0.72
C LYS A 23 14.54 -19.14 1.04
N LEU A 24 13.64 -18.96 2.01
CA LEU A 24 12.63 -19.97 2.33
C LEU A 24 11.60 -19.97 1.20
N LYS A 25 11.36 -21.14 0.60
CA LYS A 25 10.28 -21.34 -0.37
C LYS A 25 9.17 -22.10 0.32
N LEU A 26 7.92 -21.68 0.09
CA LEU A 26 6.78 -22.52 0.44
C LEU A 26 6.88 -23.85 -0.32
N PRO A 27 6.53 -24.97 0.30
CA PRO A 27 6.38 -26.23 -0.43
C PRO A 27 5.42 -25.99 -1.61
N PRO A 28 5.71 -26.52 -2.81
CA PRO A 28 4.76 -26.46 -3.90
C PRO A 28 3.45 -27.14 -3.45
N PRO A 29 2.28 -26.59 -3.79
CA PRO A 29 1.02 -27.21 -3.44
C PRO A 29 1.01 -28.64 -4.00
N SER A 30 0.60 -29.61 -3.16
CA SER A 30 0.71 -31.04 -3.51
C SER A 30 0.02 -31.35 -4.84
N ALA A 31 0.54 -32.32 -5.60
CA ALA A 31 -0.06 -32.82 -6.83
C ALA A 31 -1.38 -33.59 -6.60
N SER A 32 -1.95 -33.51 -5.39
CA SER A 32 -3.20 -34.15 -4.99
C SER A 32 -4.39 -33.58 -5.80
N PRO A 33 -5.48 -34.36 -5.95
CA PRO A 33 -6.72 -33.87 -6.54
C PRO A 33 -7.20 -32.59 -5.84
N GLN A 34 -7.80 -31.66 -6.59
CA GLN A 34 -8.44 -30.46 -6.04
C GLN A 34 -9.68 -30.88 -5.25
N THR A 35 -9.52 -31.16 -3.95
CA THR A 35 -10.66 -31.30 -3.05
C THR A 35 -11.32 -29.92 -2.87
N PRO A 36 -12.63 -29.80 -3.10
CA PRO A 36 -13.35 -28.55 -2.91
C PRO A 36 -13.33 -28.10 -1.45
N LEU A 37 -13.23 -26.79 -1.23
CA LEU A 37 -13.42 -26.17 0.07
C LEU A 37 -14.89 -26.27 0.52
N ASP A 38 -15.10 -26.45 1.83
CA ASP A 38 -16.42 -26.29 2.41
C ASP A 38 -16.86 -24.80 2.46
N GLN A 39 -18.09 -24.52 2.87
CA GLN A 39 -18.62 -23.16 2.86
C GLN A 39 -17.85 -22.20 3.80
N ARG A 40 -17.40 -22.69 4.95
CA ARG A 40 -16.64 -21.90 5.92
C ARG A 40 -15.23 -21.63 5.41
N GLU A 41 -14.58 -22.65 4.89
CA GLU A 41 -13.27 -22.53 4.25
C GLU A 41 -13.30 -21.57 3.06
N ARG A 42 -14.37 -21.60 2.24
CA ARG A 42 -14.59 -20.62 1.16
C ARG A 42 -14.71 -19.19 1.71
N ALA A 43 -15.45 -18.98 2.79
CA ALA A 43 -15.57 -17.67 3.44
C ALA A 43 -14.20 -17.19 3.99
N VAL A 44 -13.44 -18.07 4.63
CA VAL A 44 -12.08 -17.78 5.12
C VAL A 44 -11.12 -17.47 3.97
N GLN A 45 -11.13 -18.26 2.90
CA GLN A 45 -10.33 -18.04 1.70
C GLN A 45 -10.67 -16.67 1.09
N LEU A 46 -11.96 -16.35 0.94
CA LEU A 46 -12.38 -15.08 0.38
C LEU A 46 -11.87 -13.90 1.23
N LEU A 47 -12.06 -13.94 2.55
CA LEU A 47 -11.58 -12.91 3.45
C LEU A 47 -10.04 -12.79 3.43
N ASN A 48 -9.31 -13.90 3.40
CA ASN A 48 -7.84 -13.88 3.36
C ASN A 48 -7.27 -13.35 2.05
N ARG A 49 -7.99 -13.49 0.93
CA ARG A 49 -7.52 -13.07 -0.40
C ARG A 49 -7.98 -11.68 -0.78
N PHE A 50 -9.15 -11.26 -0.32
CA PHE A 50 -9.81 -10.02 -0.72
C PHE A 50 -9.95 -8.98 0.39
N THR A 51 -9.37 -9.25 1.56
CA THR A 51 -9.24 -8.28 2.66
C THR A 51 -7.83 -8.31 3.21
N PHE A 52 -7.50 -7.38 4.11
CA PHE A 52 -6.27 -7.43 4.91
C PHE A 52 -6.36 -8.39 6.11
N GLY A 53 -7.33 -9.30 6.12
CA GLY A 53 -7.60 -10.28 7.19
C GLY A 53 -9.00 -10.09 7.78
N ALA A 54 -9.58 -11.18 8.29
CA ALA A 54 -10.88 -11.13 8.95
C ALA A 54 -10.77 -10.46 10.33
N ARG A 55 -11.80 -9.70 10.70
CA ARG A 55 -12.07 -9.31 12.10
C ARG A 55 -12.85 -10.41 12.80
N PRO A 56 -12.88 -10.43 14.15
CA PRO A 56 -13.76 -11.30 14.88
C PRO A 56 -15.23 -11.15 14.41
N GLY A 57 -15.84 -12.25 14.00
CA GLY A 57 -17.21 -12.29 13.48
C GLY A 57 -17.38 -12.08 11.96
N ASP A 58 -16.36 -11.61 11.23
CA ASP A 58 -16.49 -11.37 9.77
C ASP A 58 -16.80 -12.69 9.02
N VAL A 59 -16.19 -13.82 9.41
CA VAL A 59 -16.47 -15.13 8.79
C VAL A 59 -17.94 -15.50 8.93
N GLU A 60 -18.52 -15.31 10.12
CA GLU A 60 -19.93 -15.62 10.36
C GLU A 60 -20.86 -14.66 9.62
N ALA A 61 -20.49 -13.38 9.53
CA ALA A 61 -21.25 -12.40 8.76
C ALA A 61 -21.31 -12.79 7.28
N VAL A 62 -20.18 -13.22 6.70
CA VAL A 62 -20.11 -13.72 5.31
C VAL A 62 -20.94 -15.00 5.15
N LEU A 63 -20.86 -15.93 6.10
CA LEU A 63 -21.67 -17.16 6.07
C LEU A 63 -23.16 -16.87 6.14
N ALA A 64 -23.57 -15.90 6.96
CA ALA A 64 -24.97 -15.50 7.13
C ALA A 64 -25.53 -14.77 5.90
N SER A 65 -24.74 -13.92 5.24
CA SER A 65 -25.16 -13.23 4.00
C SER A 65 -25.01 -14.09 2.73
N GLY A 66 -24.15 -15.10 2.78
CA GLY A 66 -23.67 -15.83 1.61
C GLY A 66 -22.40 -15.20 1.03
N THR A 67 -21.44 -16.07 0.67
CA THR A 67 -20.11 -15.69 0.16
C THR A 67 -20.19 -14.85 -1.12
N ASP A 68 -21.03 -15.25 -2.07
CA ASP A 68 -21.16 -14.57 -3.36
C ASP A 68 -21.83 -13.19 -3.17
N HIS A 69 -22.92 -13.12 -2.40
CA HIS A 69 -23.59 -11.84 -2.08
C HIS A 69 -22.66 -10.84 -1.38
N TRP A 70 -21.85 -11.30 -0.41
CA TRP A 70 -20.86 -10.44 0.23
C TRP A 70 -19.83 -9.93 -0.79
N PHE A 71 -19.37 -10.77 -1.70
CA PHE A 71 -18.39 -10.39 -2.70
C PHE A 71 -18.96 -9.36 -3.69
N ASP A 72 -20.19 -9.56 -4.15
CA ASP A 72 -20.89 -8.63 -5.04
C ASP A 72 -21.03 -7.25 -4.40
N GLN A 73 -21.37 -7.20 -3.11
CA GLN A 73 -21.42 -5.94 -2.35
C GLN A 73 -20.04 -5.26 -2.29
N GLN A 74 -18.96 -6.02 -2.09
CA GLN A 74 -17.61 -5.48 -2.05
C GLN A 74 -17.11 -4.94 -3.40
N LEU A 75 -17.62 -5.49 -4.51
CA LEU A 75 -17.36 -4.98 -5.86
C LEU A 75 -18.13 -3.69 -6.18
N ASP A 76 -19.08 -3.29 -5.34
CA ASP A 76 -19.73 -1.98 -5.34
C ASP A 76 -19.40 -1.18 -4.07
N PRO A 77 -18.18 -0.61 -3.94
CA PRO A 77 -17.78 0.12 -2.74
C PRO A 77 -18.65 1.34 -2.43
N ALA A 78 -19.37 1.89 -3.41
CA ALA A 78 -20.29 3.01 -3.19
C ALA A 78 -21.51 2.59 -2.35
N SER A 79 -21.89 1.31 -2.39
CA SER A 79 -22.97 0.75 -1.56
C SER A 79 -22.59 0.58 -0.08
N ILE A 80 -21.29 0.59 0.24
CA ILE A 80 -20.77 0.33 1.59
C ILE A 80 -20.45 1.65 2.28
N LYS A 81 -21.04 1.88 3.45
CA LYS A 81 -20.76 3.05 4.30
C LYS A 81 -19.43 2.87 5.03
N ASP A 82 -18.70 3.97 5.22
CA ASP A 82 -17.38 3.94 5.87
C ASP A 82 -17.16 5.16 6.79
N ASP A 83 -18.21 5.54 7.53
CA ASP A 83 -18.23 6.76 8.35
C ASP A 83 -17.20 6.74 9.50
N ALA A 84 -16.84 5.54 9.99
CA ALA A 84 -15.80 5.38 11.00
C ALA A 84 -14.41 5.70 10.43
N LEU A 85 -14.08 5.14 9.27
CA LEU A 85 -12.84 5.46 8.57
C LEU A 85 -12.78 6.94 8.19
N ASN A 86 -13.85 7.50 7.62
CA ASN A 86 -13.86 8.89 7.16
C ASN A 86 -13.56 9.87 8.31
N ARG A 87 -14.11 9.62 9.51
CA ARG A 87 -13.77 10.40 10.71
C ARG A 87 -12.30 10.29 11.09
N ARG A 88 -11.71 9.08 10.97
CA ARG A 88 -10.29 8.88 11.25
C ARG A 88 -9.38 9.52 10.21
N LEU A 89 -9.78 9.49 8.93
CA LEU A 89 -8.99 10.09 7.85
C LEU A 89 -9.02 11.62 7.85
N ALA A 90 -10.02 12.25 8.49
CA ALA A 90 -10.08 13.70 8.68
C ALA A 90 -8.89 14.25 9.49
N ASP A 91 -8.14 13.39 10.18
CA ASP A 91 -6.89 13.75 10.87
C ASP A 91 -5.71 13.99 9.91
N TYR A 92 -5.84 13.65 8.62
CA TYR A 92 -4.78 13.73 7.61
C TYR A 92 -5.16 14.73 6.50
N PRO A 93 -5.02 16.04 6.75
CA PRO A 93 -5.43 17.10 5.83
C PRO A 93 -4.74 17.03 4.45
N THR A 94 -3.50 16.53 4.39
CA THR A 94 -2.77 16.42 3.11
C THR A 94 -3.47 15.50 2.10
N LEU A 95 -4.30 14.55 2.57
CA LEU A 95 -5.07 13.65 1.70
C LEU A 95 -6.08 14.40 0.82
N ALA A 96 -6.53 15.58 1.24
CA ALA A 96 -7.52 16.38 0.52
C ALA A 96 -6.90 17.50 -0.33
N MET A 97 -5.58 17.72 -0.23
CA MET A 97 -4.91 18.80 -0.94
C MET A 97 -4.68 18.44 -2.42
N THR A 98 -4.74 19.46 -3.27
CA THR A 98 -4.14 19.43 -4.61
C THR A 98 -2.62 19.54 -4.50
N PRO A 99 -1.84 19.09 -5.52
CA PRO A 99 -0.40 19.26 -5.54
C PRO A 99 0.06 20.71 -5.28
N GLU A 100 -0.63 21.68 -5.88
CA GLU A 100 -0.33 23.11 -5.74
C GLU A 100 -0.60 23.62 -4.31
N GLN A 101 -1.69 23.18 -3.70
CA GLN A 101 -1.99 23.48 -2.29
C GLN A 101 -0.93 22.86 -1.37
N ALA A 102 -0.53 21.61 -1.62
CA ALA A 102 0.47 20.92 -0.83
C ALA A 102 1.83 21.65 -0.87
N LEU A 103 2.30 22.04 -2.06
CA LEU A 103 3.52 22.84 -2.23
C LEU A 103 3.43 24.21 -1.54
N THR A 104 2.24 24.82 -1.50
CA THR A 104 2.03 26.11 -0.83
C THR A 104 2.13 25.98 0.70
N VAL A 105 1.58 24.90 1.26
CA VAL A 105 1.58 24.65 2.72
C VAL A 105 2.94 24.11 3.20
N TYR A 106 3.61 23.29 2.38
CA TYR A 106 4.88 22.67 2.69
C TYR A 106 5.92 23.08 1.64
N PRO A 107 6.68 24.17 1.87
CA PRO A 107 7.62 24.65 0.87
C PRO A 107 8.78 23.69 0.64
N ASP A 108 9.19 23.55 -0.61
CA ASP A 108 10.41 22.85 -0.98
C ASP A 108 11.67 23.63 -0.57
N ARG A 109 12.83 22.97 -0.63
CA ARG A 109 14.12 23.60 -0.30
C ARG A 109 14.40 24.83 -1.16
N GLY A 110 14.11 24.79 -2.46
CA GLY A 110 14.37 25.90 -3.37
C GLY A 110 13.57 27.14 -2.99
N THR A 111 12.31 26.97 -2.59
CA THR A 111 11.47 28.07 -2.08
C THR A 111 12.01 28.63 -0.77
N VAL A 112 12.46 27.78 0.17
CA VAL A 112 13.09 28.23 1.42
C VAL A 112 14.36 29.04 1.13
N GLU A 113 15.19 28.59 0.18
CA GLU A 113 16.41 29.31 -0.24
C GLU A 113 16.10 30.68 -0.85
N GLN A 114 15.02 30.80 -1.65
CA GLN A 114 14.61 32.09 -2.21
C GLN A 114 14.13 33.08 -1.15
N VAL A 115 13.42 32.60 -0.12
CA VAL A 115 12.99 33.45 1.01
C VAL A 115 14.20 33.88 1.84
N ALA A 116 15.09 32.93 2.16
CA ALA A 116 16.34 33.19 2.85
C ALA A 116 17.22 34.24 2.14
N ASP A 117 17.29 34.18 0.81
CA ASP A 117 18.08 35.11 -0.01
C ASP A 117 17.35 36.46 -0.26
N GLY A 118 16.14 36.66 0.29
CA GLY A 118 15.34 37.88 0.08
C GLY A 118 14.74 38.02 -1.33
N LYS A 119 14.81 36.97 -2.15
CA LYS A 119 14.24 36.93 -3.50
C LYS A 119 12.71 36.74 -3.50
N ARG A 120 12.17 36.23 -2.40
CA ARG A 120 10.73 36.02 -2.17
C ARG A 120 10.38 36.50 -0.76
N PRO A 121 9.24 37.19 -0.55
CA PRO A 121 8.82 37.58 0.80
C PRO A 121 8.36 36.36 1.60
N TYR A 122 8.40 36.48 2.93
CA TYR A 122 7.76 35.51 3.82
C TYR A 122 6.25 35.46 3.56
N PRO A 123 5.60 34.30 3.77
CA PRO A 123 4.15 34.18 3.73
C PRO A 123 3.46 35.11 4.73
N THR A 124 2.25 35.57 4.39
CA THR A 124 1.44 36.43 5.28
C THR A 124 0.68 35.65 6.34
N ASP A 125 0.46 34.35 6.13
CA ASP A 125 -0.19 33.48 7.10
C ASP A 125 0.74 33.20 8.29
N PRO A 126 0.35 33.47 9.54
CA PRO A 126 1.26 33.36 10.69
C PRO A 126 1.79 31.94 10.95
N LEU A 127 0.98 30.91 10.72
CA LEU A 127 1.38 29.52 10.93
C LEU A 127 2.40 29.09 9.86
N LEU A 128 2.13 29.44 8.60
CA LEU A 128 3.06 29.17 7.52
C LEU A 128 4.35 30.00 7.64
N ALA A 129 4.25 31.27 8.00
CA ALA A 129 5.40 32.13 8.28
C ALA A 129 6.30 31.52 9.36
N CYS A 130 5.71 31.00 10.44
CA CYS A 130 6.44 30.29 11.49
C CYS A 130 7.23 29.09 10.96
N VAL A 131 6.65 28.30 10.04
CA VAL A 131 7.37 27.19 9.38
C VAL A 131 8.55 27.73 8.58
N TYR A 132 8.34 28.77 7.76
CA TYR A 132 9.41 29.37 6.96
C TYR A 132 10.53 29.96 7.82
N GLU A 133 10.22 30.64 8.92
CA GLU A 133 11.20 31.18 9.86
C GLU A 133 12.11 30.08 10.42
N VAL A 134 11.51 28.97 10.89
CA VAL A 134 12.25 27.80 11.38
C VAL A 134 13.10 27.18 10.28
N GLN A 135 12.56 27.03 9.07
CA GLN A 135 13.27 26.41 7.95
C GLN A 135 14.42 27.28 7.41
N VAL A 136 14.23 28.60 7.36
CA VAL A 136 15.29 29.55 7.00
C VAL A 136 16.40 29.54 8.04
N HIS A 137 16.06 29.50 9.34
CA HIS A 137 17.06 29.39 10.41
C HIS A 137 17.89 28.11 10.25
N LYS A 138 17.23 26.95 10.10
CA LYS A 138 17.90 25.67 9.86
C LYS A 138 18.79 25.70 8.61
N LEU A 139 18.34 26.34 7.53
CA LEU A 139 19.14 26.52 6.31
C LEU A 139 20.39 27.39 6.56
N MET A 140 20.27 28.44 7.36
CA MET A 140 21.44 29.26 7.74
C MET A 140 22.42 28.45 8.58
N ASP A 141 21.94 27.67 9.55
CA ASP A 141 22.78 26.77 10.34
C ASP A 141 23.51 25.75 9.45
N GLU A 142 22.82 25.14 8.48
CA GLU A 142 23.43 24.24 7.49
C GLU A 142 24.53 24.95 6.67
N ARG A 143 24.27 26.19 6.22
CA ARG A 143 25.24 27.00 5.45
C ARG A 143 26.47 27.34 6.30
N ASP A 144 26.26 27.69 7.57
CA ASP A 144 27.34 28.02 8.51
C ASP A 144 28.18 26.80 8.89
N GLN A 145 27.56 25.64 9.14
CA GLN A 145 28.27 24.39 9.36
C GLN A 145 29.13 24.00 8.15
N LYS A 146 28.58 24.09 6.93
CA LYS A 146 29.36 23.85 5.69
C LYS A 146 30.54 24.82 5.58
N LYS A 147 30.36 26.08 5.95
CA LYS A 147 31.42 27.09 5.97
C LYS A 147 32.51 26.78 7.01
N GLN A 148 32.13 26.34 8.21
CA GLN A 148 33.07 25.93 9.26
C GLN A 148 33.89 24.71 8.85
N LEU A 149 33.25 23.70 8.25
CA LEU A 149 33.91 22.52 7.69
C LEU A 149 34.88 22.90 6.56
N ALA A 150 34.49 23.80 5.66
CA ALA A 150 35.37 24.32 4.60
C ALA A 150 36.58 25.10 5.17
N LEU A 151 36.43 25.72 6.35
CA LEU A 151 37.51 26.38 7.08
C LEU A 151 38.34 25.42 7.96
N ALA A 152 38.15 24.10 7.82
CA ALA A 152 38.80 23.05 8.60
C ALA A 152 38.72 23.25 10.13
N ARG A 153 37.66 23.91 10.60
CA ARG A 153 37.40 24.02 12.04
C ARG A 153 36.93 22.66 12.57
N PRO A 154 37.39 22.22 13.75
CA PRO A 154 36.99 20.95 14.31
C PRO A 154 35.47 20.92 14.55
N GLU A 155 34.86 19.77 14.26
CA GLU A 155 33.47 19.55 14.65
C GLU A 155 33.32 19.58 16.18
N PRO A 156 32.11 19.91 16.68
CA PRO A 156 31.81 19.79 18.10
C PRO A 156 32.09 18.35 18.58
N THR A 157 32.76 18.26 19.73
CA THR A 157 33.02 17.00 20.43
C THR A 157 31.71 16.32 20.86
N ASP A 158 31.74 15.02 21.11
CA ASP A 158 30.56 14.29 21.60
C ASP A 158 30.02 14.86 22.92
N ALA A 159 30.90 15.40 23.77
CA ALA A 159 30.52 16.07 25.01
C ALA A 159 29.78 17.39 24.75
N GLU A 160 30.23 18.19 23.79
CA GLU A 160 29.56 19.43 23.37
C GLU A 160 28.21 19.14 22.70
N LYS A 161 28.15 18.12 21.84
CA LYS A 161 26.90 17.64 21.23
C LYS A 161 25.90 17.16 22.29
N ALA A 162 26.36 16.41 23.30
CA ALA A 162 25.53 15.96 24.41
C ALA A 162 25.04 17.11 25.30
N ALA A 163 25.89 18.10 25.57
CA ALA A 163 25.53 19.30 26.34
C ALA A 163 24.48 20.15 25.59
N ALA A 164 24.66 20.38 24.29
CA ALA A 164 23.70 21.07 23.46
C ALA A 164 22.35 20.34 23.44
N LYS A 165 22.36 19.02 23.23
CA LYS A 165 21.14 18.20 23.27
C LYS A 165 20.42 18.30 24.62
N LYS A 166 21.17 18.32 25.73
CA LYS A 166 20.58 18.47 27.07
C LYS A 166 19.94 19.86 27.24
N ALA A 167 20.60 20.92 26.78
CA ALA A 167 20.05 22.27 26.79
C ALA A 167 18.75 22.35 25.97
N ASP A 168 18.71 21.74 24.79
CA ASP A 168 17.49 21.69 23.97
C ASP A 168 16.34 20.94 24.66
N GLN A 169 16.65 19.85 25.39
CA GLN A 169 15.65 19.12 26.18
C GLN A 169 15.11 19.95 27.35
N GLU A 170 15.97 20.71 28.04
CA GLU A 170 15.57 21.63 29.10
C GLU A 170 14.68 22.76 28.55
N THR A 171 15.05 23.32 27.40
CA THR A 171 14.23 24.30 26.67
C THR A 171 12.88 23.72 26.27
N ALA A 172 12.85 22.52 25.70
CA ALA A 172 11.60 21.86 25.32
C ALA A 172 10.69 21.59 26.52
N ALA A 173 11.25 21.17 27.67
CA ALA A 173 10.48 20.97 28.89
C ALA A 173 9.90 22.29 29.44
N ARG A 174 10.68 23.37 29.42
CA ARG A 174 10.21 24.71 29.80
C ARG A 174 9.06 25.16 28.89
N VAL A 175 9.25 25.09 27.58
CA VAL A 175 8.23 25.46 26.59
C VAL A 175 6.96 24.62 26.78
N ALA A 176 7.09 23.30 26.97
CA ALA A 176 5.94 22.43 27.24
C ALA A 176 5.17 22.87 28.49
N GLY A 177 5.86 23.16 29.60
CA GLY A 177 5.25 23.63 30.84
C GLY A 177 4.49 24.94 30.65
N GLU A 178 5.08 25.89 29.93
CA GLU A 178 4.44 27.17 29.58
C GLU A 178 3.17 26.94 28.75
N LEU A 179 3.24 26.13 27.69
CA LEU A 179 2.07 25.82 26.86
C LEU A 179 0.96 25.13 27.64
N PHE A 180 1.28 24.16 28.52
CA PHE A 180 0.27 23.49 29.33
C PHE A 180 -0.39 24.38 30.37
N SER A 181 0.28 25.46 30.80
CA SER A 181 -0.31 26.47 31.69
C SER A 181 -1.37 27.35 31.00
N LEU A 182 -1.41 27.35 29.66
CA LEU A 182 -2.33 28.15 28.87
C LEU A 182 -3.60 27.38 28.48
N PRO A 183 -4.74 28.08 28.27
CA PRO A 183 -5.90 27.52 27.61
C PRO A 183 -5.52 26.92 26.25
N LYS A 184 -6.14 25.78 25.88
CA LYS A 184 -5.82 25.02 24.65
C LYS A 184 -5.73 25.90 23.40
N ALA A 185 -6.72 26.78 23.20
CA ALA A 185 -6.82 27.67 22.05
C ALA A 185 -5.71 28.75 21.96
N GLN A 186 -4.93 28.96 23.03
CA GLN A 186 -3.86 29.97 23.06
C GLN A 186 -2.47 29.36 22.85
N ARG A 187 -2.33 28.04 22.88
CA ARG A 187 -1.04 27.36 22.90
C ARG A 187 -0.25 27.58 21.62
N MET A 188 -0.83 27.27 20.45
CA MET A 188 -0.11 27.47 19.18
C MET A 188 0.19 28.94 18.93
N ALA A 189 -0.77 29.83 19.18
CA ALA A 189 -0.59 31.28 19.02
C ALA A 189 0.55 31.84 19.89
N THR A 190 0.83 31.19 21.03
CA THR A 190 1.99 31.51 21.88
C THR A 190 3.26 30.87 21.33
N LEU A 191 3.22 29.58 20.97
CA LEU A 191 4.36 28.86 20.41
C LEU A 191 4.98 29.56 19.19
N ILE A 192 4.16 30.03 18.24
CA ILE A 192 4.66 30.69 17.02
C ILE A 192 5.32 32.05 17.27
N LYS A 193 5.10 32.65 18.46
CA LYS A 193 5.71 33.93 18.86
C LYS A 193 6.99 33.75 19.67
N MET A 194 7.31 32.52 20.07
CA MET A 194 8.56 32.21 20.78
C MET A 194 9.76 32.39 19.83
N PRO A 195 10.97 32.60 20.39
CA PRO A 195 12.21 32.57 19.60
C PRO A 195 12.29 31.35 18.69
N VAL A 196 12.93 31.50 17.52
CA VAL A 196 12.99 30.41 16.51
C VAL A 196 13.71 29.19 17.09
N GLU A 197 14.75 29.44 17.87
CA GLU A 197 15.57 28.46 18.56
C GLU A 197 14.75 27.66 19.59
N ASP A 198 13.91 28.35 20.37
CA ASP A 198 12.98 27.73 21.31
C ASP A 198 11.97 26.83 20.59
N ARG A 199 11.42 27.30 19.47
CA ARG A 199 10.50 26.54 18.62
C ARG A 199 11.16 25.28 18.07
N ILE A 200 12.41 25.38 17.59
CA ILE A 200 13.19 24.26 17.08
C ILE A 200 13.47 23.25 18.19
N ALA A 201 14.00 23.71 19.33
CA ALA A 201 14.33 22.86 20.47
C ALA A 201 13.07 22.11 20.95
N PHE A 202 11.96 22.82 21.11
CA PHE A 202 10.68 22.25 21.49
C PHE A 202 10.15 21.22 20.48
N ALA A 203 10.06 21.57 19.19
CA ALA A 203 9.51 20.67 18.17
C ALA A 203 10.33 19.38 18.02
N ASN A 204 11.66 19.46 18.19
CA ASN A 204 12.56 18.33 18.07
C ASN A 204 12.62 17.44 19.32
N ASN A 205 12.43 18.01 20.53
CA ASN A 205 12.72 17.31 21.78
C ASN A 205 11.49 17.05 22.67
N VAL A 206 10.32 17.62 22.38
CA VAL A 206 9.09 17.24 23.09
C VAL A 206 8.77 15.77 22.79
N ALA A 207 8.52 14.97 23.83
CA ALA A 207 8.39 13.52 23.71
C ALA A 207 7.33 12.96 24.67
N GLY A 208 6.99 11.68 24.48
CA GLY A 208 6.08 10.94 25.34
C GLY A 208 4.68 11.54 25.43
N ASP A 209 4.07 11.42 26.61
CA ASP A 209 2.68 11.83 26.85
C ASP A 209 2.46 13.34 26.67
N GLN A 210 3.47 14.17 26.96
CA GLN A 210 3.39 15.61 26.74
C GLN A 210 3.16 15.93 25.26
N LYS A 211 3.96 15.35 24.36
CA LYS A 211 3.78 15.51 22.92
C LYS A 211 2.39 15.03 22.49
N ASN A 212 1.97 13.86 22.95
CA ASN A 212 0.70 13.26 22.57
C ASN A 212 -0.49 14.12 23.00
N LEU A 213 -0.49 14.64 24.23
CA LEU A 213 -1.53 15.52 24.75
C LEU A 213 -1.57 16.87 24.02
N LEU A 214 -0.40 17.45 23.71
CA LEU A 214 -0.33 18.70 22.93
C LEU A 214 -0.87 18.52 21.51
N LEU A 215 -0.44 17.46 20.82
CA LEU A 215 -0.91 17.17 19.46
C LEU A 215 -2.41 16.84 19.45
N ALA A 216 -2.94 16.20 20.49
CA ALA A 216 -4.39 15.94 20.62
C ALA A 216 -5.21 17.22 20.85
N ASP A 217 -4.60 18.26 21.43
CA ASP A 217 -5.24 19.56 21.65
C ASP A 217 -5.12 20.50 20.44
N PHE A 218 -4.21 20.22 19.51
CA PHE A 218 -4.03 20.98 18.28
C PHE A 218 -5.04 20.60 17.21
N THR A 219 -5.51 21.62 16.48
CA THR A 219 -6.25 21.41 15.22
C THR A 219 -5.35 20.72 14.19
N PRO A 220 -5.91 20.10 13.13
CA PRO A 220 -5.11 19.51 12.06
C PRO A 220 -4.03 20.45 11.53
N ARG A 221 -4.38 21.70 11.22
CA ARG A 221 -3.45 22.72 10.72
C ARG A 221 -2.34 23.09 11.70
N GLU A 222 -2.64 23.10 12.99
CA GLU A 222 -1.62 23.35 14.03
C GLU A 222 -0.66 22.15 14.17
N ARG A 223 -1.16 20.91 14.01
CA ARG A 223 -0.29 19.72 13.94
C ARG A 223 0.62 19.77 12.71
N GLU A 224 0.10 20.16 11.56
CA GLU A 224 0.88 20.36 10.33
C GLU A 224 2.01 21.38 10.56
N THR A 225 1.70 22.51 11.19
CA THR A 225 2.66 23.55 11.54
C THR A 225 3.75 23.00 12.47
N PHE A 226 3.35 22.25 13.49
CA PHE A 226 4.28 21.60 14.42
C PHE A 226 5.23 20.63 13.69
N TYR A 227 4.71 19.78 12.81
CA TYR A 227 5.54 18.86 12.01
C TYR A 227 6.41 19.59 10.98
N GLY A 228 5.92 20.68 10.40
CA GLY A 228 6.67 21.59 9.54
C GLY A 228 7.86 22.22 10.27
N MET A 229 7.72 22.55 11.55
CA MET A 229 8.85 22.99 12.37
C MET A 229 9.82 21.86 12.71
N GLN A 230 9.31 20.64 12.97
CA GLN A 230 10.13 19.48 13.31
C GLN A 230 11.00 19.00 12.13
N GLY A 231 10.47 19.07 10.90
CA GLY A 231 11.15 18.60 9.69
C GLY A 231 12.46 19.34 9.35
N GLY A 232 13.31 18.71 8.54
CA GLY A 232 14.51 19.36 7.97
C GLY A 232 14.17 20.36 6.86
N VAL A 233 15.20 21.04 6.34
CA VAL A 233 15.05 22.08 5.29
C VAL A 233 14.30 21.54 4.07
N GLY A 234 13.16 22.18 3.77
CA GLY A 234 12.31 21.87 2.62
C GLY A 234 11.23 20.81 2.86
N VAL A 235 10.89 20.50 4.13
CA VAL A 235 9.93 19.51 4.66
C VAL A 235 9.06 18.75 3.62
N GLN A 236 9.72 17.86 2.89
CA GLN A 236 9.15 16.95 1.90
C GLN A 236 8.45 15.74 2.57
N TYR A 237 8.88 15.43 3.79
CA TYR A 237 8.58 14.15 4.45
C TYR A 237 7.14 14.05 5.00
N GLN A 238 6.43 15.15 5.23
CA GLN A 238 5.14 15.09 5.92
C GLN A 238 4.03 14.51 5.04
N ILE A 239 3.98 14.87 3.76
CA ILE A 239 2.93 14.41 2.83
C ILE A 239 3.00 12.89 2.65
N GLY A 240 4.20 12.35 2.38
CA GLY A 240 4.41 10.91 2.28
C GLY A 240 4.10 10.16 3.58
N ASN A 241 4.43 10.75 4.74
CA ASN A 241 4.14 10.15 6.04
C ASN A 241 2.64 10.08 6.35
N GLU A 242 1.88 11.13 6.07
CA GLU A 242 0.43 11.12 6.26
C GLU A 242 -0.24 10.12 5.32
N LEU A 243 0.19 10.07 4.06
CA LEU A 243 -0.30 9.09 3.09
C LEU A 243 -0.01 7.65 3.55
N ALA A 244 1.22 7.35 4.02
CA ALA A 244 1.59 6.05 4.59
C ALA A 244 0.73 5.66 5.81
N GLN A 245 0.47 6.61 6.70
CA GLN A 245 -0.39 6.39 7.86
C GLN A 245 -1.84 6.15 7.45
N ALA A 246 -2.36 6.95 6.52
CA ALA A 246 -3.69 6.80 5.98
C ALA A 246 -3.88 5.43 5.31
N LYS A 247 -2.89 4.94 4.56
CA LYS A 247 -2.91 3.61 3.94
C LYS A 247 -3.12 2.50 4.97
N ILE A 248 -2.32 2.47 6.05
CA ILE A 248 -2.45 1.43 7.06
C ILE A 248 -3.76 1.58 7.86
N VAL A 249 -4.22 2.80 8.11
CA VAL A 249 -5.52 3.07 8.73
C VAL A 249 -6.66 2.55 7.85
N ARG A 250 -6.63 2.79 6.53
CA ARG A 250 -7.60 2.24 5.57
C ARG A 250 -7.58 0.72 5.59
N ALA A 251 -6.41 0.11 5.43
CA ALA A 251 -6.25 -1.35 5.45
C ALA A 251 -6.88 -1.97 6.71
N ILE A 252 -6.72 -1.34 7.88
CA ILE A 252 -7.26 -1.82 9.15
C ILE A 252 -8.77 -1.56 9.29
N LEU A 253 -9.24 -0.34 9.03
CA LEU A 253 -10.57 0.12 9.45
C LEU A 253 -11.64 0.08 8.36
N THR A 254 -11.29 0.09 7.07
CA THR A 254 -12.30 0.17 6.00
C THR A 254 -13.22 -1.04 5.97
N GLU A 255 -14.50 -0.80 5.70
CA GLU A 255 -15.46 -1.85 5.32
C GLU A 255 -15.37 -2.20 3.82
N ARG A 256 -14.71 -1.35 3.01
CA ARG A 256 -14.54 -1.50 1.55
C ARG A 256 -13.24 -2.25 1.22
N GLN A 257 -13.08 -3.43 1.81
CA GLN A 257 -11.81 -4.17 1.81
C GLN A 257 -11.33 -4.55 0.40
N VAL A 258 -12.23 -4.97 -0.50
CA VAL A 258 -11.84 -5.32 -1.89
C VAL A 258 -11.28 -4.09 -2.61
N GLN A 259 -11.90 -2.91 -2.45
CA GLN A 259 -11.39 -1.68 -3.05
C GLN A 259 -9.99 -1.33 -2.53
N GLU A 260 -9.73 -1.50 -1.24
CA GLU A 260 -8.41 -1.19 -0.65
C GLU A 260 -7.34 -2.18 -1.11
N VAL A 261 -7.65 -3.49 -1.16
CA VAL A 261 -6.73 -4.51 -1.68
C VAL A 261 -6.41 -4.27 -3.15
N MET A 262 -7.40 -3.90 -3.96
CA MET A 262 -7.18 -3.58 -5.38
C MET A 262 -6.43 -2.27 -5.57
N THR A 263 -6.68 -1.26 -4.73
CA THR A 263 -5.89 -0.01 -4.74
C THR A 263 -4.42 -0.29 -4.45
N ASP A 264 -4.13 -1.10 -3.42
CA ASP A 264 -2.76 -1.51 -3.09
C ASP A 264 -2.09 -2.27 -4.24
N PHE A 265 -2.80 -3.22 -4.84
CA PHE A 265 -2.31 -3.99 -5.98
C PHE A 265 -1.99 -3.09 -7.18
N TRP A 266 -2.89 -2.20 -7.58
CA TRP A 266 -2.69 -1.34 -8.74
C TRP A 266 -1.66 -0.24 -8.51
N PHE A 267 -1.59 0.32 -7.30
CA PHE A 267 -0.51 1.26 -6.97
C PHE A 267 0.86 0.55 -7.10
N ASN A 268 0.96 -0.69 -6.62
CA ASN A 268 2.20 -1.46 -6.73
C ASN A 268 2.52 -1.86 -8.18
N HIS A 269 1.51 -2.13 -9.02
CA HIS A 269 1.68 -2.44 -10.45
C HIS A 269 2.12 -1.22 -11.26
N PHE A 270 1.51 -0.06 -11.02
CA PHE A 270 1.89 1.22 -11.61
C PHE A 270 2.68 2.05 -10.59
N ASN A 271 3.76 1.45 -10.09
CA ASN A 271 4.55 2.01 -8.99
C ASN A 271 5.15 3.38 -9.36
N ILE A 272 5.17 4.27 -8.38
CA ILE A 272 5.94 5.51 -8.39
C ILE A 272 6.75 5.62 -7.09
N TYR A 273 7.84 6.38 -7.13
CA TYR A 273 8.67 6.65 -5.96
C TYR A 273 8.40 8.06 -5.44
N VAL A 274 7.84 8.19 -4.24
CA VAL A 274 7.44 9.49 -3.67
C VAL A 274 8.56 10.54 -3.62
N ASN A 275 9.81 10.09 -3.55
CA ASN A 275 10.99 10.96 -3.47
C ASN A 275 11.67 11.21 -4.83
N LYS A 276 11.06 10.81 -5.95
CA LYS A 276 11.55 11.11 -7.30
C LYS A 276 11.19 12.55 -7.65
N ASP A 277 12.20 13.40 -7.76
CA ASP A 277 12.08 14.81 -8.17
C ASP A 277 10.92 15.57 -7.49
N SER A 278 9.76 15.68 -8.17
CA SER A 278 8.58 16.40 -7.70
C SER A 278 7.39 15.50 -7.30
N ASP A 279 7.55 14.17 -7.31
CA ASP A 279 6.48 13.20 -7.04
C ASP A 279 5.91 13.25 -5.64
N GLN A 280 6.64 13.83 -4.68
CA GLN A 280 6.14 14.12 -3.34
C GLN A 280 4.84 14.94 -3.36
N TRP A 281 4.66 15.82 -4.35
CA TRP A 281 3.48 16.66 -4.49
C TRP A 281 2.33 15.90 -5.16
N TYR A 282 2.66 14.93 -6.01
CA TYR A 282 1.68 14.23 -6.84
C TYR A 282 1.24 12.87 -6.28
N THR A 283 2.03 12.23 -5.41
CA THR A 283 1.80 10.84 -4.96
C THR A 283 0.44 10.68 -4.28
N THR A 284 0.04 11.66 -3.46
CA THR A 284 -1.28 11.64 -2.79
C THR A 284 -2.42 11.74 -3.78
N SER A 285 -2.37 12.68 -4.73
CA SER A 285 -3.37 12.79 -5.80
C SER A 285 -3.34 11.60 -6.76
N TYR A 286 -2.17 11.00 -6.98
CA TYR A 286 -2.04 9.81 -7.81
C TYR A 286 -2.79 8.63 -7.21
N GLU A 287 -2.61 8.35 -5.90
CA GLU A 287 -3.45 7.33 -5.27
C GLU A 287 -4.94 7.74 -5.27
N ARG A 288 -5.26 8.96 -4.84
CA ARG A 288 -6.64 9.43 -4.62
C ARG A 288 -7.47 9.54 -5.89
N ASP A 289 -6.90 10.12 -6.94
CA ASP A 289 -7.63 10.58 -8.13
C ASP A 289 -7.36 9.66 -9.33
N VAL A 290 -6.24 8.93 -9.35
CA VAL A 290 -5.86 8.04 -10.45
C VAL A 290 -6.11 6.57 -10.09
N ILE A 291 -5.49 6.05 -9.03
CA ILE A 291 -5.56 4.61 -8.73
C ILE A 291 -6.91 4.22 -8.12
N ARG A 292 -7.32 4.87 -7.01
CA ARG A 292 -8.50 4.46 -6.22
C ARG A 292 -9.82 4.46 -7.00
N PRO A 293 -10.12 5.46 -7.85
CA PRO A 293 -11.38 5.48 -8.59
C PRO A 293 -11.47 4.39 -9.66
N HIS A 294 -10.32 3.94 -10.19
CA HIS A 294 -10.23 2.95 -11.26
C HIS A 294 -9.91 1.54 -10.77
N ALA A 295 -9.72 1.34 -9.45
CA ALA A 295 -9.26 0.07 -8.88
C ALA A 295 -10.16 -1.14 -9.21
N LEU A 296 -11.46 -0.90 -9.43
CA LEU A 296 -12.46 -1.89 -9.82
C LEU A 296 -13.14 -1.52 -11.16
N GLY A 297 -12.51 -0.66 -11.96
CA GLY A 297 -13.04 -0.21 -13.25
C GLY A 297 -12.57 -1.08 -14.41
N LYS A 298 -12.35 -0.46 -15.57
CA LYS A 298 -11.70 -1.11 -16.71
C LYS A 298 -10.20 -0.87 -16.68
N PHE A 299 -9.42 -1.88 -17.06
CA PHE A 299 -7.95 -1.76 -17.13
C PHE A 299 -7.50 -0.64 -18.09
N ARG A 300 -8.19 -0.47 -19.23
CA ARG A 300 -7.88 0.60 -20.19
C ARG A 300 -7.97 1.98 -19.55
N ASP A 301 -9.02 2.22 -18.77
CA ASP A 301 -9.26 3.53 -18.14
C ASP A 301 -8.19 3.79 -17.07
N LEU A 302 -7.81 2.75 -16.31
CA LEU A 302 -6.70 2.82 -15.37
C LEU A 302 -5.36 3.12 -16.08
N LEU A 303 -5.05 2.43 -17.19
CA LEU A 303 -3.82 2.65 -17.95
C LEU A 303 -3.72 4.08 -18.50
N LEU A 304 -4.81 4.61 -19.06
CA LEU A 304 -4.85 5.99 -19.54
C LEU A 304 -4.71 6.99 -18.38
N ALA A 305 -5.41 6.76 -17.27
CA ALA A 305 -5.35 7.65 -16.11
C ALA A 305 -3.93 7.70 -15.50
N THR A 306 -3.20 6.58 -15.48
CA THR A 306 -1.80 6.59 -15.02
C THR A 306 -0.89 7.30 -16.03
N ALA A 307 -1.10 7.09 -17.33
CA ALA A 307 -0.35 7.76 -18.39
C ALA A 307 -0.54 9.28 -18.44
N GLU A 308 -1.72 9.79 -18.11
CA GLU A 308 -2.00 11.22 -18.02
C GLU A 308 -1.68 11.81 -16.63
N SER A 309 -1.10 11.03 -15.71
CA SER A 309 -0.78 11.52 -14.37
C SER A 309 0.59 12.24 -14.33
N PRO A 310 0.69 13.42 -13.68
CA PRO A 310 1.97 14.07 -13.47
C PRO A 310 3.00 13.19 -12.77
N ALA A 311 2.55 12.38 -11.80
CA ALA A 311 3.41 11.48 -11.05
C ALA A 311 4.11 10.46 -11.95
N MET A 312 3.37 9.77 -12.83
CA MET A 312 3.97 8.79 -13.74
C MET A 312 4.90 9.47 -14.77
N MET A 313 4.51 10.64 -15.27
CA MET A 313 5.32 11.41 -16.22
C MET A 313 6.67 11.82 -15.62
N VAL A 314 6.68 12.25 -14.35
CA VAL A 314 7.89 12.61 -13.60
C VAL A 314 8.69 11.36 -13.23
N TYR A 315 8.03 10.34 -12.68
CA TYR A 315 8.69 9.13 -12.19
C TYR A 315 9.55 8.45 -13.25
N LEU A 316 8.99 8.29 -14.45
CA LEU A 316 9.64 7.63 -15.59
C LEU A 316 10.28 8.61 -16.58
N ASP A 317 10.44 9.88 -16.17
CA ASP A 317 11.14 10.93 -16.92
C ASP A 317 10.59 11.19 -18.33
N ASN A 318 9.33 10.85 -18.60
CA ASN A 318 8.71 11.10 -19.90
C ASN A 318 8.54 12.61 -20.17
N TRP A 319 8.35 13.42 -19.13
CA TRP A 319 8.24 14.87 -19.24
C TRP A 319 9.49 15.55 -19.86
N LEU A 320 10.64 14.86 -19.81
CA LEU A 320 11.92 15.25 -20.43
C LEU A 320 12.08 14.74 -21.88
N SER A 321 11.22 13.81 -22.32
CA SER A 321 11.30 13.19 -23.65
C SER A 321 10.96 14.21 -24.74
N ILE A 322 11.83 14.32 -25.75
CA ILE A 322 11.69 15.27 -26.85
C ILE A 322 11.84 14.53 -28.18
N GLY A 323 10.87 14.72 -29.07
CA GLY A 323 10.88 14.16 -30.41
C GLY A 323 12.13 14.59 -31.18
N PRO A 324 12.91 13.65 -31.74
CA PRO A 324 14.08 13.96 -32.57
C PRO A 324 13.78 14.92 -33.73
N GLU A 325 12.60 14.85 -34.34
CA GLU A 325 12.16 15.72 -35.45
C GLU A 325 11.20 16.83 -34.98
N SER A 326 11.12 17.08 -33.67
CA SER A 326 10.23 18.09 -33.09
C SER A 326 10.79 19.52 -33.15
N LEU A 327 9.88 20.50 -33.03
CA LEU A 327 10.22 21.93 -32.93
C LEU A 327 11.13 22.22 -31.72
N ALA A 328 10.92 21.55 -30.60
CA ALA A 328 11.71 21.72 -29.38
C ALA A 328 13.14 21.17 -29.52
N ASN A 329 13.39 20.30 -30.50
CA ASN A 329 14.72 19.87 -30.94
C ASN A 329 15.28 20.73 -32.09
N GLY A 330 14.66 21.86 -32.41
CA GLY A 330 15.17 22.79 -33.43
C GLY A 330 14.90 22.37 -34.88
N VAL A 331 14.11 21.32 -35.11
CA VAL A 331 13.64 20.94 -36.45
C VAL A 331 12.38 21.76 -36.75
N ASN A 332 12.49 22.70 -37.69
CA ASN A 332 11.37 23.56 -38.09
C ASN A 332 11.01 23.30 -39.56
N PRO A 333 9.86 22.64 -39.84
CA PRO A 333 9.39 22.40 -41.21
C PRO A 333 9.24 23.69 -42.04
N ALA A 334 8.96 24.83 -41.41
CA ALA A 334 8.83 26.13 -42.09
C ALA A 334 10.19 26.78 -42.42
N ASN A 335 11.30 26.27 -41.88
CA ASN A 335 12.64 26.77 -42.16
C ASN A 335 13.60 25.61 -42.48
N PRO A 336 13.80 25.28 -43.77
CA PRO A 336 14.69 24.19 -44.19
C PRO A 336 16.15 24.33 -43.74
N LYS A 337 16.58 25.50 -43.26
CA LYS A 337 17.94 25.74 -42.71
C LYS A 337 18.03 25.50 -41.19
N SER A 338 16.92 25.14 -40.54
CA SER A 338 16.90 24.84 -39.12
C SER A 338 17.83 23.67 -38.81
N LYS A 339 18.60 23.77 -37.72
CA LYS A 339 19.54 22.72 -37.32
C LYS A 339 18.94 21.89 -36.21
N LYS A 340 18.89 20.58 -36.44
CA LYS A 340 18.54 19.59 -35.41
C LYS A 340 19.50 19.71 -34.23
N GLY A 341 18.92 19.79 -33.04
CA GLY A 341 19.62 19.82 -31.76
C GLY A 341 20.06 18.43 -31.31
N ALA A 342 20.57 18.36 -30.09
CA ALA A 342 21.05 17.12 -29.45
C ALA A 342 20.07 16.54 -28.43
N LYS A 343 18.82 17.01 -28.39
CA LYS A 343 17.77 16.44 -27.53
C LYS A 343 17.22 15.18 -28.21
N GLY A 344 16.67 14.26 -27.42
CA GLY A 344 16.18 13.00 -27.94
C GLY A 344 15.15 12.32 -27.04
N LEU A 345 14.73 11.14 -27.49
CA LEU A 345 13.75 10.32 -26.79
C LEU A 345 14.32 9.85 -25.46
N ASN A 346 13.48 9.93 -24.43
CA ASN A 346 13.67 9.11 -23.24
C ASN A 346 12.82 7.85 -23.40
N GLU A 347 13.47 6.69 -23.54
CA GLU A 347 12.77 5.43 -23.77
C GLU A 347 12.24 4.76 -22.50
N ASN A 348 12.54 5.31 -21.32
CA ASN A 348 12.18 4.68 -20.04
C ASN A 348 10.68 4.41 -19.97
N TYR A 349 9.84 5.45 -20.12
CA TYR A 349 8.39 5.27 -20.02
C TYR A 349 7.82 4.33 -21.10
N GLY A 350 8.23 4.48 -22.36
CA GLY A 350 7.78 3.60 -23.44
C GLY A 350 8.15 2.13 -23.19
N ARG A 351 9.33 1.88 -22.61
CA ARG A 351 9.75 0.54 -22.20
C ARG A 351 8.89 0.00 -21.07
N GLU A 352 8.78 0.73 -19.96
CA GLU A 352 8.07 0.25 -18.77
C GLU A 352 6.58 0.01 -19.06
N VAL A 353 5.94 0.84 -19.89
CA VAL A 353 4.55 0.64 -20.31
C VAL A 353 4.37 -0.70 -21.02
N MET A 354 5.24 -1.04 -21.97
CA MET A 354 5.17 -2.31 -22.69
C MET A 354 5.59 -3.49 -21.80
N GLU A 355 6.73 -3.36 -21.14
CA GLU A 355 7.43 -4.43 -20.43
C GLU A 355 6.80 -4.79 -19.09
N LEU A 356 6.49 -3.78 -18.27
CA LEU A 356 6.06 -3.98 -16.89
C LEU A 356 4.56 -3.77 -16.71
N HIS A 357 3.96 -2.86 -17.47
CA HIS A 357 2.58 -2.45 -17.20
C HIS A 357 1.54 -3.09 -18.12
N THR A 358 1.94 -3.62 -19.30
CA THR A 358 0.97 -4.14 -20.29
C THR A 358 1.31 -5.53 -20.82
N VAL A 359 2.18 -5.68 -21.82
CA VAL A 359 2.35 -6.96 -22.54
C VAL A 359 3.34 -7.91 -21.88
N GLY A 360 4.09 -7.45 -20.88
CA GLY A 360 5.09 -8.25 -20.17
C GLY A 360 6.41 -8.35 -20.95
N VAL A 361 7.50 -8.70 -20.27
CA VAL A 361 8.85 -8.93 -20.87
C VAL A 361 8.81 -9.89 -22.07
N ASN A 362 7.95 -10.91 -22.02
CA ASN A 362 7.77 -11.90 -23.09
C ASN A 362 6.64 -11.51 -24.07
N GLY A 363 6.23 -10.24 -24.08
CA GLY A 363 5.15 -9.69 -24.89
C GLY A 363 5.46 -9.63 -26.39
N GLY A 364 6.62 -10.09 -26.84
CA GLY A 364 7.00 -10.17 -28.25
C GLY A 364 7.00 -8.83 -28.97
N TYR A 365 7.29 -7.74 -28.25
CA TYR A 365 7.64 -6.45 -28.83
C TYR A 365 9.14 -6.43 -29.15
N THR A 366 9.54 -5.51 -30.01
CA THR A 366 10.93 -5.28 -30.40
C THR A 366 11.47 -4.01 -29.76
N GLN A 367 12.79 -3.83 -29.78
CA GLN A 367 13.40 -2.55 -29.39
C GLN A 367 12.87 -1.38 -30.25
N ALA A 368 12.55 -1.62 -31.52
CA ALA A 368 11.94 -0.60 -32.38
C ALA A 368 10.55 -0.19 -31.89
N ASP A 369 9.76 -1.13 -31.37
CA ASP A 369 8.44 -0.82 -30.78
C ASP A 369 8.58 0.07 -29.53
N VAL A 370 9.61 -0.16 -28.70
CA VAL A 370 9.91 0.70 -27.56
C VAL A 370 10.28 2.11 -28.02
N THR A 371 11.17 2.24 -29.00
CA THR A 371 11.57 3.53 -29.57
C THR A 371 10.36 4.26 -30.17
N HIS A 372 9.51 3.57 -30.94
CA HIS A 372 8.32 4.17 -31.56
C HIS A 372 7.23 4.53 -30.54
N LEU A 373 7.00 3.73 -29.50
CA LEU A 373 6.08 4.15 -28.43
C LEU A 373 6.62 5.38 -27.70
N SER A 374 7.92 5.40 -27.44
CA SER A 374 8.57 6.55 -26.78
C SER A 374 8.44 7.81 -27.63
N ALA A 375 8.55 7.69 -28.96
CA ALA A 375 8.27 8.76 -29.90
C ALA A 375 6.80 9.20 -29.86
N ILE A 376 5.85 8.27 -29.89
CA ILE A 376 4.40 8.54 -29.77
C ILE A 376 4.07 9.29 -28.47
N LEU A 377 4.74 8.97 -27.37
CA LEU A 377 4.48 9.56 -26.05
C LEU A 377 5.28 10.84 -25.78
N THR A 378 6.09 11.33 -26.72
CA THR A 378 6.69 12.66 -26.60
C THR A 378 5.61 13.75 -26.59
N GLY A 379 5.88 14.88 -25.94
CA GLY A 379 4.90 15.94 -25.75
C GLY A 379 3.99 15.73 -24.54
N TRP A 380 3.76 14.49 -24.10
CA TRP A 380 3.11 14.19 -22.82
C TRP A 380 4.05 14.65 -21.69
N SER A 381 3.65 15.68 -20.95
CA SER A 381 4.55 16.42 -20.08
C SER A 381 3.80 16.98 -18.86
N VAL A 382 4.52 17.71 -18.02
CA VAL A 382 4.00 18.38 -16.83
C VAL A 382 4.34 19.85 -16.94
N ASP A 383 3.37 20.74 -16.73
CA ASP A 383 3.65 22.18 -16.67
C ASP A 383 4.44 22.45 -15.39
N ARG A 384 5.66 22.98 -15.52
CA ARG A 384 6.53 23.36 -14.40
C ARG A 384 6.47 22.33 -13.25
N PRO A 385 6.98 21.10 -13.44
CA PRO A 385 6.80 20.00 -12.49
C PRO A 385 7.28 20.33 -11.06
N ASN A 386 8.35 21.11 -10.94
CA ASN A 386 8.88 21.59 -9.64
C ASN A 386 7.98 22.63 -8.94
N GLN A 387 6.90 23.08 -9.59
CA GLN A 387 5.87 23.96 -9.06
C GLN A 387 4.53 23.24 -8.89
N ALA A 388 4.55 21.90 -8.84
CA ALA A 388 3.38 21.06 -8.66
C ALA A 388 2.29 21.26 -9.73
N GLY A 389 2.67 21.62 -10.96
CA GLY A 389 1.71 21.90 -12.02
C GLY A 389 1.08 20.65 -12.65
N PRO A 390 0.02 20.83 -13.45
CA PRO A 390 -0.76 19.73 -14.00
C PRO A 390 -0.08 19.06 -15.20
N PHE A 391 -0.65 17.94 -15.62
CA PHE A 391 -0.35 17.31 -16.89
C PHE A 391 -0.67 18.26 -18.05
N ILE A 392 0.18 18.25 -19.07
CA ILE A 392 -0.03 18.98 -20.32
C ILE A 392 0.43 18.13 -21.51
N PHE A 393 -0.12 18.44 -22.68
CA PHE A 393 0.47 18.03 -23.95
C PHE A 393 1.16 19.23 -24.60
N ASP A 394 2.49 19.16 -24.77
CA ASP A 394 3.29 20.16 -25.47
C ASP A 394 3.56 19.70 -26.92
N PRO A 395 2.79 20.19 -27.91
CA PRO A 395 2.97 19.80 -29.32
C PRO A 395 4.33 20.17 -29.88
N LYS A 396 5.07 21.12 -29.26
CA LYS A 396 6.41 21.48 -29.73
C LYS A 396 7.44 20.40 -29.41
N LYS A 397 7.20 19.60 -28.37
CA LYS A 397 8.08 18.48 -27.98
C LYS A 397 7.70 17.17 -28.68
N HIS A 398 6.50 17.07 -29.22
CA HIS A 398 6.01 15.85 -29.86
C HIS A 398 6.79 15.52 -31.14
N GLU A 399 7.13 14.26 -31.31
CA GLU A 399 7.68 13.71 -32.54
C GLU A 399 6.59 13.72 -33.61
N PRO A 400 6.75 14.43 -34.73
CA PRO A 400 5.71 14.49 -35.74
C PRO A 400 5.59 13.20 -36.57
N GLY A 401 4.50 13.08 -37.33
CA GLY A 401 4.31 12.10 -38.39
C GLY A 401 3.64 10.78 -37.98
N THR A 402 3.51 9.88 -38.95
CA THR A 402 2.92 8.53 -38.80
C THR A 402 3.94 7.54 -38.27
N LYS A 403 3.54 6.67 -37.33
CA LYS A 403 4.43 5.67 -36.72
C LYS A 403 3.92 4.25 -37.02
N ASP A 404 4.84 3.40 -37.45
CA ASP A 404 4.63 1.97 -37.59
C ASP A 404 5.04 1.28 -36.29
N TRP A 405 4.06 0.99 -35.43
CA TRP A 405 4.29 0.52 -34.08
C TRP A 405 3.41 -0.68 -33.74
N PHE A 406 4.04 -1.74 -33.23
CA PHE A 406 3.37 -2.92 -32.67
C PHE A 406 2.34 -3.58 -33.59
N GLY A 407 2.66 -3.65 -34.88
CA GLY A 407 1.81 -4.21 -35.94
C GLY A 407 0.71 -3.27 -36.44
N TYR A 408 0.76 -2.00 -36.06
CA TYR A 408 -0.16 -0.96 -36.50
C TYR A 408 0.58 0.24 -37.10
N ARG A 409 -0.06 0.89 -38.06
CA ARG A 409 0.30 2.21 -38.55
C ARG A 409 -0.66 3.21 -37.92
N ILE A 410 -0.13 4.14 -37.12
CA ILE A 410 -0.92 5.15 -36.40
C ILE A 410 -0.52 6.54 -36.91
N ASP A 411 -1.46 7.28 -37.45
CA ASP A 411 -1.23 8.67 -37.87
C ASP A 411 -1.33 9.65 -36.70
N GLU A 412 -1.07 10.93 -36.95
CA GLU A 412 -1.11 11.95 -35.90
C GLU A 412 -2.52 12.19 -35.39
N ASP A 413 -3.58 11.94 -36.16
CA ASP A 413 -4.96 12.13 -35.68
C ASP A 413 -5.45 10.94 -34.84
N GLY A 414 -4.60 9.94 -34.63
CA GLY A 414 -4.90 8.73 -33.87
C GLY A 414 -5.63 7.67 -34.67
N ASN A 415 -5.70 7.77 -36.00
CA ASN A 415 -6.25 6.71 -36.83
C ASN A 415 -5.22 5.57 -36.93
N ALA A 416 -5.64 4.35 -36.57
CA ALA A 416 -4.81 3.17 -36.62
C ALA A 416 -5.28 2.17 -37.68
N SER A 417 -4.32 1.57 -38.40
CA SER A 417 -4.56 0.46 -39.34
C SER A 417 -3.52 -0.64 -39.14
N ARG A 418 -3.85 -1.90 -39.43
CA ARG A 418 -2.91 -3.03 -39.32
C ARG A 418 -1.87 -3.01 -40.45
N ILE A 419 -0.63 -3.43 -40.16
CA ILE A 419 0.45 -3.59 -41.14
C ILE A 419 0.62 -5.08 -41.47
N GLY A 420 0.29 -5.53 -42.69
CA GLY A 420 0.47 -6.94 -43.15
C GLY A 420 -0.71 -7.52 -43.97
N PRO A 421 -0.57 -8.68 -44.65
CA PRO A 421 -1.53 -9.15 -45.65
C PRO A 421 -2.88 -9.60 -45.05
N ALA A 422 -3.95 -9.31 -45.79
CA ALA A 422 -5.37 -9.36 -45.45
C ALA A 422 -5.98 -10.79 -45.33
N ASP A 423 -5.18 -11.80 -44.96
CA ASP A 423 -5.58 -13.21 -45.07
C ASP A 423 -6.17 -13.76 -43.75
N ALA A 424 -6.09 -13.01 -42.65
CA ALA A 424 -6.92 -13.22 -41.49
C ALA A 424 -8.32 -12.63 -41.78
N LYS A 425 -9.13 -13.35 -42.56
CA LYS A 425 -10.57 -13.04 -42.74
C LYS A 425 -11.23 -12.89 -41.37
N GLY A 426 -11.60 -11.68 -40.98
CA GLY A 426 -12.51 -11.47 -39.85
C GLY A 426 -12.43 -10.15 -39.10
N ASP A 427 -11.25 -9.53 -38.96
CA ASP A 427 -11.10 -8.51 -37.91
C ASP A 427 -10.57 -7.19 -38.44
N SER A 428 -11.48 -6.27 -38.78
CA SER A 428 -11.21 -4.85 -38.56
C SER A 428 -10.70 -4.67 -37.13
N ALA A 429 -9.75 -3.75 -36.89
CA ALA A 429 -9.52 -3.24 -35.53
C ALA A 429 -10.90 -3.03 -34.88
N PRO A 430 -11.15 -3.54 -33.67
CA PRO A 430 -12.51 -3.71 -33.14
C PRO A 430 -13.36 -2.49 -33.48
N ALA A 431 -14.36 -2.70 -34.34
CA ALA A 431 -15.26 -1.65 -34.77
C ALA A 431 -16.02 -1.18 -33.52
N GLY A 432 -15.54 -0.09 -32.93
CA GLY A 432 -15.91 0.32 -31.58
C GLY A 432 -14.72 0.44 -30.64
N ALA A 433 -13.66 1.15 -31.03
CA ALA A 433 -13.02 2.04 -30.06
C ALA A 433 -14.14 2.98 -29.57
N ALA A 434 -14.84 2.52 -28.54
CA ALA A 434 -15.90 3.26 -27.89
C ALA A 434 -15.34 4.66 -27.57
N PRO A 435 -16.17 5.71 -27.62
CA PRO A 435 -15.70 7.08 -27.42
C PRO A 435 -14.83 7.14 -26.16
N VAL A 436 -13.78 7.95 -26.23
CA VAL A 436 -12.86 8.26 -25.13
C VAL A 436 -13.69 8.61 -23.89
N VAL A 437 -13.97 7.63 -23.03
CA VAL A 437 -14.60 7.90 -21.73
C VAL A 437 -13.44 8.24 -20.81
N ARG A 438 -13.17 9.54 -20.73
CA ARG A 438 -12.17 10.09 -19.82
C ARG A 438 -12.59 9.75 -18.38
N ALA A 439 -11.61 9.38 -17.56
CA ALA A 439 -11.67 9.68 -16.14
C ALA A 439 -12.02 11.17 -15.97
N ALA A 440 -12.79 11.53 -14.93
CA ALA A 440 -13.25 12.90 -14.69
C ALA A 440 -12.14 13.91 -15.00
N ALA A 441 -12.43 14.83 -15.93
CA ALA A 441 -11.45 15.75 -16.50
C ALA A 441 -10.59 16.39 -15.41
N VAL A 442 -9.27 16.22 -15.49
CA VAL A 442 -8.33 17.11 -14.82
C VAL A 442 -8.67 18.53 -15.29
N PRO A 443 -8.95 19.49 -14.38
CA PRO A 443 -9.26 20.86 -14.78
C PRO A 443 -8.13 21.42 -15.65
N GLY A 444 -8.44 21.79 -16.91
CA GLY A 444 -7.47 22.35 -17.86
C GLY A 444 -7.25 21.57 -19.17
N ALA A 445 -8.03 20.51 -19.44
CA ALA A 445 -7.89 19.73 -20.68
C ALA A 445 -7.96 20.60 -21.96
N VAL A 446 -6.84 20.61 -22.68
CA VAL A 446 -6.64 21.29 -23.98
C VAL A 446 -7.52 20.63 -25.06
N PRO A 447 -8.06 21.37 -26.05
CA PRO A 447 -8.64 20.78 -27.26
C PRO A 447 -7.66 19.79 -27.88
N GLU A 448 -8.12 18.57 -28.20
CA GLU A 448 -7.28 17.40 -28.50
C GLU A 448 -6.31 17.65 -29.65
N ALA A 449 -5.06 17.98 -29.31
CA ALA A 449 -3.97 18.08 -30.26
C ALA A 449 -3.76 16.70 -30.91
N PRO A 450 -3.51 16.61 -32.23
CA PRO A 450 -3.34 15.34 -32.93
C PRO A 450 -2.40 14.37 -32.18
N GLY A 451 -1.16 14.75 -31.89
CA GLY A 451 -0.20 13.87 -31.21
C GLY A 451 -0.64 13.29 -29.84
N LEU A 452 -1.55 13.96 -29.12
CA LEU A 452 -2.17 13.39 -27.91
C LEU A 452 -3.08 12.19 -28.28
N LYS A 453 -3.88 12.32 -29.34
CA LYS A 453 -4.73 11.24 -29.86
C LYS A 453 -3.91 10.04 -30.31
N GLN A 454 -2.78 10.28 -30.97
CA GLN A 454 -1.86 9.20 -31.37
C GLN A 454 -1.42 8.35 -30.16
N GLY A 455 -1.05 9.00 -29.05
CA GLY A 455 -0.71 8.31 -27.79
C GLY A 455 -1.88 7.57 -27.14
N ILE A 456 -3.05 8.20 -27.07
CA ILE A 456 -4.27 7.56 -26.53
C ILE A 456 -4.62 6.31 -27.34
N THR A 457 -4.59 6.39 -28.67
CA THR A 457 -4.82 5.23 -29.55
C THR A 457 -3.80 4.12 -29.29
N ALA A 458 -2.52 4.46 -29.16
CA ALA A 458 -1.48 3.46 -28.87
C ALA A 458 -1.74 2.73 -27.54
N LEU A 459 -2.03 3.46 -26.46
CA LEU A 459 -2.33 2.89 -25.15
C LEU A 459 -3.60 2.03 -25.17
N ASN A 460 -4.63 2.46 -25.92
CA ASN A 460 -5.85 1.67 -26.10
C ASN A 460 -5.59 0.36 -26.85
N LEU A 461 -4.74 0.37 -27.87
CA LEU A 461 -4.33 -0.84 -28.60
C LEU A 461 -3.52 -1.80 -27.71
N LEU A 462 -2.67 -1.28 -26.81
CA LEU A 462 -2.00 -2.12 -25.80
C LEU A 462 -3.00 -2.72 -24.82
N ALA A 463 -3.89 -1.93 -24.24
CA ALA A 463 -4.90 -2.41 -23.29
C ALA A 463 -5.83 -3.47 -23.90
N ALA A 464 -6.16 -3.35 -25.19
CA ALA A 464 -7.00 -4.30 -25.91
C ALA A 464 -6.23 -5.54 -26.43
N SER A 465 -4.91 -5.62 -26.23
CA SER A 465 -4.10 -6.74 -26.72
C SER A 465 -4.37 -8.01 -25.91
N PRO A 466 -4.52 -9.19 -26.57
CA PRO A 466 -4.59 -10.48 -25.88
C PRO A 466 -3.37 -10.76 -24.98
N LYS A 467 -2.21 -10.22 -25.34
CA LYS A 467 -0.98 -10.35 -24.53
C LYS A 467 -1.10 -9.58 -23.21
N THR A 468 -1.71 -8.40 -23.25
CA THR A 468 -1.99 -7.60 -22.04
C THR A 468 -3.05 -8.27 -21.19
N ALA A 469 -4.12 -8.79 -21.81
CA ALA A 469 -5.14 -9.58 -21.11
C ALA A 469 -4.50 -10.74 -20.34
N HIS A 470 -3.64 -11.53 -20.99
CA HIS A 470 -2.95 -12.64 -20.35
C HIS A 470 -1.98 -12.19 -19.25
N PHE A 471 -1.18 -11.15 -19.47
CA PHE A 471 -0.23 -10.64 -18.49
C PHE A 471 -0.92 -10.09 -17.23
N ILE A 472 -1.93 -9.24 -17.39
CA ILE A 472 -2.69 -8.67 -16.27
C ILE A 472 -3.43 -9.77 -15.50
N CYS A 473 -4.03 -10.73 -16.21
CA CYS A 473 -4.70 -11.86 -15.58
C CYS A 473 -3.73 -12.78 -14.84
N TYR A 474 -2.49 -12.96 -15.33
CA TYR A 474 -1.44 -13.67 -14.59
C TYR A 474 -1.11 -12.95 -13.27
N LEU A 475 -0.94 -11.62 -13.28
CA LEU A 475 -0.66 -10.85 -12.07
C LEU A 475 -1.80 -10.90 -11.06
N LEU A 476 -3.05 -10.80 -11.51
CA LEU A 476 -4.23 -10.97 -10.66
C LEU A 476 -4.31 -12.38 -10.07
N ALA A 477 -4.12 -13.42 -10.90
CA ALA A 477 -4.06 -14.80 -10.41
C ALA A 477 -2.91 -15.00 -9.42
N GLN A 478 -1.76 -14.34 -9.65
CA GLN A 478 -0.62 -14.38 -8.74
C GLN A 478 -0.94 -13.74 -7.39
N ARG A 479 -1.67 -12.61 -7.41
CA ARG A 479 -2.09 -11.88 -6.21
C ARG A 479 -3.07 -12.68 -5.36
N PHE A 480 -4.07 -13.30 -6.00
CA PHE A 480 -5.24 -13.86 -5.32
C PHE A 480 -5.20 -15.39 -5.14
N VAL A 481 -4.49 -16.14 -5.98
CA VAL A 481 -4.52 -17.62 -5.98
C VAL A 481 -3.20 -18.22 -5.50
N ALA A 482 -2.09 -18.00 -6.19
CA ALA A 482 -0.81 -18.67 -5.89
C ALA A 482 0.39 -17.84 -6.37
N ASP A 483 1.58 -18.06 -5.83
CA ASP A 483 2.81 -17.43 -6.37
C ASP A 483 3.07 -17.84 -7.83
N ASP A 484 2.70 -19.07 -8.19
CA ASP A 484 2.73 -19.61 -9.55
C ASP A 484 1.33 -20.11 -9.94
N PRO A 485 0.48 -19.25 -10.54
CA PRO A 485 -0.91 -19.59 -10.85
C PRO A 485 -1.00 -20.56 -12.06
N PRO A 486 -1.97 -21.48 -12.08
CA PRO A 486 -2.17 -22.38 -13.22
C PRO A 486 -2.47 -21.65 -14.52
N ALA A 487 -1.77 -22.02 -15.61
CA ALA A 487 -1.99 -21.44 -16.94
C ALA A 487 -3.46 -21.50 -17.38
N ALA A 488 -4.14 -22.64 -17.16
CA ALA A 488 -5.55 -22.80 -17.52
C ALA A 488 -6.50 -21.82 -16.79
N LEU A 489 -6.16 -21.40 -15.56
CA LEU A 489 -6.93 -20.35 -14.88
C LEU A 489 -6.68 -19.00 -15.54
N VAL A 490 -5.41 -18.67 -15.79
CA VAL A 490 -5.00 -17.42 -16.45
C VAL A 490 -5.64 -17.29 -17.83
N ASP A 491 -5.71 -18.36 -18.61
CA ASP A 491 -6.36 -18.39 -19.92
C ASP A 491 -7.86 -18.06 -19.84
N ARG A 492 -8.58 -18.61 -18.84
CA ARG A 492 -10.01 -18.28 -18.63
C ARG A 492 -10.20 -16.84 -18.16
N MET A 493 -9.30 -16.34 -17.31
CA MET A 493 -9.29 -14.94 -16.90
C MET A 493 -9.03 -14.02 -18.09
N ALA A 494 -8.06 -14.33 -18.94
CA ALA A 494 -7.75 -13.57 -20.14
C ALA A 494 -8.92 -13.56 -21.13
N ALA A 495 -9.60 -14.69 -21.31
CA ALA A 495 -10.82 -14.74 -22.12
C ALA A 495 -11.93 -13.83 -21.56
N THR A 496 -12.10 -13.79 -20.23
CA THR A 496 -13.04 -12.90 -19.54
C THR A 496 -12.65 -11.44 -19.71
N TYR A 497 -11.36 -11.12 -19.59
CA TYR A 497 -10.83 -9.79 -19.87
C TYR A 497 -11.20 -9.36 -21.30
N MET A 498 -10.98 -10.21 -22.30
CA MET A 498 -11.26 -9.88 -23.69
C MET A 498 -12.76 -9.68 -23.96
N SER A 499 -13.63 -10.51 -23.38
CA SER A 499 -15.07 -10.42 -23.60
C SER A 499 -15.75 -9.27 -22.83
N SER A 500 -15.14 -8.81 -21.74
CA SER A 500 -15.65 -7.72 -20.89
C SER A 500 -14.97 -6.38 -21.12
N ASP A 501 -14.09 -6.27 -22.14
CA ASP A 501 -13.33 -5.06 -22.42
C ASP A 501 -12.47 -4.60 -21.21
N GLY A 502 -11.84 -5.57 -20.55
CA GLY A 502 -10.93 -5.38 -19.43
C GLY A 502 -11.61 -4.98 -18.12
N ASP A 503 -12.90 -5.31 -17.93
CA ASP A 503 -13.62 -5.06 -16.67
C ASP A 503 -13.04 -5.90 -15.53
N ILE A 504 -12.42 -5.22 -14.56
CA ILE A 504 -11.77 -5.85 -13.42
C ILE A 504 -12.80 -6.60 -12.55
N LYS A 505 -14.03 -6.10 -12.39
CA LYS A 505 -15.05 -6.79 -11.59
C LYS A 505 -15.42 -8.12 -12.22
N ALA A 506 -15.63 -8.15 -13.53
CA ALA A 506 -15.94 -9.37 -14.26
C ALA A 506 -14.83 -10.42 -14.12
N ILE A 507 -13.56 -10.00 -14.21
CA ILE A 507 -12.40 -10.88 -14.04
C ILE A 507 -12.34 -11.44 -12.61
N LEU A 508 -12.54 -10.60 -11.59
CA LEU A 508 -12.53 -11.02 -10.19
C LEU A 508 -13.68 -11.97 -9.85
N HIS A 509 -14.89 -11.73 -10.37
CA HIS A 509 -16.01 -12.66 -10.26
C HIS A 509 -15.67 -14.04 -10.83
N MET A 510 -15.09 -14.09 -12.03
CA MET A 510 -14.69 -15.35 -12.66
C MET A 510 -13.63 -16.07 -11.81
N LEU A 511 -12.63 -15.34 -11.30
CA LEU A 511 -11.60 -15.90 -10.42
C LEU A 511 -12.22 -16.50 -9.15
N VAL A 512 -13.11 -15.80 -8.46
CA VAL A 512 -13.74 -16.28 -7.22
C VAL A 512 -14.62 -17.51 -7.45
N GLY A 513 -15.25 -17.63 -8.62
CA GLY A 513 -16.00 -18.81 -9.03
C GLY A 513 -15.15 -20.01 -9.51
N SER A 514 -13.83 -19.84 -9.64
CA SER A 514 -12.98 -20.86 -10.25
C SER A 514 -12.74 -22.07 -9.32
N PRO A 515 -12.56 -23.29 -9.87
CA PRO A 515 -12.19 -24.47 -9.08
C PRO A 515 -10.88 -24.29 -8.30
N GLU A 516 -9.92 -23.57 -8.89
CA GLU A 516 -8.62 -23.28 -8.27
C GLU A 516 -8.81 -22.46 -7.00
N PHE A 517 -9.58 -21.36 -7.05
CA PHE A 517 -9.83 -20.52 -5.87
C PHE A 517 -10.57 -21.26 -4.76
N ASN A 518 -11.43 -22.22 -5.13
CA ASN A 518 -12.27 -22.99 -4.20
C ASN A 518 -11.71 -24.39 -3.89
N SER A 519 -10.38 -24.56 -3.88
CA SER A 519 -9.74 -25.86 -3.58
C SER A 519 -8.75 -25.80 -2.42
N HIS A 520 -8.64 -26.89 -1.65
CA HIS A 520 -7.65 -27.04 -0.57
C HIS A 520 -6.20 -26.85 -1.05
N ARG A 521 -5.95 -27.10 -2.35
CA ARG A 521 -4.64 -26.93 -2.98
C ARG A 521 -4.13 -25.48 -2.89
N TYR A 522 -5.03 -24.50 -3.02
CA TYR A 522 -4.68 -23.07 -3.01
C TYR A 522 -5.18 -22.34 -1.76
N PHE A 523 -5.56 -23.11 -0.73
CA PHE A 523 -5.98 -22.60 0.57
C PHE A 523 -4.76 -22.35 1.45
N ARG A 524 -4.66 -21.15 2.06
CA ARG A 524 -3.54 -20.76 2.96
C ARG A 524 -2.14 -21.00 2.37
N ASN A 525 -1.99 -20.83 1.06
CA ASN A 525 -0.74 -21.13 0.34
C ASN A 525 0.07 -19.89 -0.06
N LYS A 526 -0.28 -18.69 0.42
CA LYS A 526 0.48 -17.46 0.18
C LYS A 526 0.95 -16.86 1.50
N VAL A 527 2.02 -16.06 1.44
CA VAL A 527 2.56 -15.36 2.62
C VAL A 527 2.13 -13.90 2.61
N LYS A 528 1.75 -13.41 3.79
CA LYS A 528 1.46 -12.00 4.01
C LYS A 528 2.72 -11.15 3.82
N THR A 529 2.61 -10.06 3.06
CA THR A 529 3.57 -8.95 3.07
C THR A 529 3.58 -8.27 4.46
N PRO A 530 4.57 -7.42 4.79
CA PRO A 530 4.57 -6.69 6.06
C PRO A 530 3.32 -5.83 6.31
N VAL A 531 2.78 -5.15 5.28
CA VAL A 531 1.54 -4.37 5.41
C VAL A 531 0.33 -5.28 5.68
N GLU A 532 0.25 -6.42 5.00
CA GLU A 532 -0.82 -7.40 5.22
C GLU A 532 -0.74 -8.03 6.61
N PHE A 533 0.46 -8.38 7.07
CA PHE A 533 0.66 -8.92 8.42
C PHE A 533 0.26 -7.91 9.49
N MET A 534 0.70 -6.66 9.36
CA MET A 534 0.37 -5.58 10.30
C MET A 534 -1.14 -5.33 10.33
N ALA A 535 -1.77 -5.13 9.17
CA ALA A 535 -3.19 -4.88 9.09
C ALA A 535 -4.01 -6.08 9.60
N SER A 536 -3.62 -7.30 9.25
CA SER A 536 -4.28 -8.52 9.72
C SER A 536 -4.21 -8.67 11.23
N ALA A 537 -3.09 -8.33 11.87
CA ALA A 537 -2.95 -8.43 13.33
C ALA A 537 -3.88 -7.44 14.06
N PHE A 538 -3.98 -6.21 13.56
CA PHE A 538 -4.90 -5.22 14.12
C PHE A 538 -6.36 -5.60 13.89
N ARG A 539 -6.69 -6.10 12.69
CA ARG A 539 -8.06 -6.52 12.34
C ARG A 539 -8.52 -7.73 13.13
N SER A 540 -7.73 -8.79 13.17
CA SER A 540 -8.10 -10.05 13.84
C SER A 540 -8.20 -9.91 15.36
N THR A 541 -7.46 -8.97 15.94
CA THR A 541 -7.56 -8.64 17.38
C THR A 541 -8.57 -7.54 17.70
N ALA A 542 -9.19 -6.93 16.67
CA ALA A 542 -10.02 -5.73 16.82
C ALA A 542 -9.34 -4.61 17.63
N THR A 543 -8.02 -4.47 17.48
CA THR A 543 -7.22 -3.43 18.12
C THR A 543 -7.34 -2.13 17.32
N ASP A 544 -7.58 -1.01 18.00
CA ASP A 544 -7.65 0.32 17.39
C ASP A 544 -6.23 0.83 17.02
N PRO A 545 -5.95 1.25 15.78
CA PRO A 545 -4.64 1.77 15.39
C PRO A 545 -4.45 3.22 15.89
N GLN A 546 -4.20 3.39 17.19
CA GLN A 546 -4.09 4.70 17.84
C GLN A 546 -2.88 5.51 17.37
N ASN A 547 -1.77 4.83 17.09
CA ASN A 547 -0.52 5.44 16.63
C ASN A 547 -0.07 4.87 15.25
N PRO A 548 -0.71 5.28 14.13
CA PRO A 548 -0.38 4.78 12.80
C PRO A 548 1.08 5.03 12.38
N GLY A 549 1.72 6.10 12.86
CA GLY A 549 3.14 6.36 12.59
C GLY A 549 4.07 5.28 13.16
N ALA A 550 3.74 4.68 14.30
CA ALA A 550 4.50 3.52 14.81
C ALA A 550 4.33 2.27 13.92
N LEU A 551 3.13 2.09 13.33
CA LEU A 551 2.85 0.98 12.43
C LEU A 551 3.63 1.14 11.12
N THR A 552 3.67 2.34 10.53
CA THR A 552 4.44 2.61 9.31
C THR A 552 5.95 2.41 9.53
N ASN A 553 6.48 2.82 10.69
CA ASN A 553 7.86 2.54 11.08
C ASN A 553 8.13 1.03 11.20
N ALA A 554 7.26 0.28 11.86
CA ALA A 554 7.42 -1.17 11.97
C ALA A 554 7.35 -1.88 10.61
N ILE A 555 6.47 -1.43 9.71
CA ILE A 555 6.37 -1.94 8.33
C ILE A 555 7.65 -1.65 7.53
N ARG A 556 8.24 -0.44 7.67
CA ARG A 556 9.55 -0.09 7.09
C ARG A 556 10.65 -0.99 7.65
N ASP A 557 10.69 -1.20 8.96
CA ASP A 557 11.73 -2.01 9.61
C ASP A 557 11.62 -3.51 9.23
N MET A 558 10.43 -3.95 8.80
CA MET A 558 10.21 -5.27 8.17
C MET A 558 10.56 -5.32 6.67
N GLY A 559 11.07 -4.23 6.10
CA GLY A 559 11.59 -4.16 4.72
C GLY A 559 10.63 -3.59 3.67
N MET A 560 9.45 -3.06 4.05
CA MET A 560 8.45 -2.57 3.09
C MET A 560 8.06 -1.11 3.36
N GLN A 561 8.94 -0.16 3.07
CA GLN A 561 8.62 1.26 3.30
C GLN A 561 7.55 1.78 2.33
N LEU A 562 6.32 1.99 2.82
CA LEU A 562 5.18 2.41 1.98
C LEU A 562 5.50 3.64 1.12
N TYR A 563 5.29 3.53 -0.20
CA TYR A 563 5.56 4.55 -1.24
C TYR A 563 7.04 4.81 -1.59
N TYR A 564 7.97 4.00 -1.06
CA TYR A 564 9.42 4.13 -1.30
C TYR A 564 10.01 2.99 -2.14
N ALA A 565 9.20 2.24 -2.88
CA ALA A 565 9.73 1.29 -3.85
C ALA A 565 10.44 2.06 -4.97
N LEU A 566 11.77 1.97 -4.99
CA LEU A 566 12.61 2.61 -6.01
C LEU A 566 12.38 2.06 -7.43
N PRO A 567 12.32 0.74 -7.68
CA PRO A 567 12.14 0.22 -9.02
C PRO A 567 10.66 0.28 -9.47
N PRO A 568 10.39 0.48 -10.77
CA PRO A 568 9.03 0.56 -11.32
C PRO A 568 8.26 -0.77 -11.22
N THR A 569 8.95 -1.88 -10.94
CA THR A 569 8.35 -3.19 -10.64
C THR A 569 7.57 -3.23 -9.32
N GLY A 570 7.71 -2.21 -8.46
CA GLY A 570 7.09 -2.18 -7.14
C GLY A 570 7.67 -3.22 -6.16
N TYR A 571 6.91 -3.50 -5.10
CA TYR A 571 7.20 -4.55 -4.12
C TYR A 571 6.82 -5.94 -4.62
N TYR A 572 7.56 -6.96 -4.20
CA TYR A 572 7.30 -8.36 -4.54
C TYR A 572 5.99 -8.88 -3.95
N LEU A 573 5.27 -9.70 -4.72
CA LEU A 573 4.04 -10.39 -4.29
C LEU A 573 4.28 -11.85 -3.85
N THR A 574 5.51 -12.35 -3.99
CA THR A 574 5.87 -13.75 -3.77
C THR A 574 6.47 -13.99 -2.38
N ALA A 575 6.28 -15.20 -1.87
CA ALA A 575 6.69 -15.59 -0.52
C ALA A 575 8.21 -15.53 -0.32
N ASP A 576 9.01 -15.84 -1.35
CA ASP A 576 10.47 -15.95 -1.25
C ASP A 576 11.16 -14.64 -0.82
N HIS A 577 10.51 -13.50 -1.05
CA HIS A 577 11.00 -12.20 -0.61
C HIS A 577 10.68 -11.93 0.87
N TRP A 578 9.50 -12.35 1.32
CA TRP A 578 8.97 -12.02 2.64
C TRP A 578 9.25 -13.10 3.71
N MET A 579 9.63 -14.31 3.29
CA MET A 579 10.06 -15.40 4.16
C MET A 579 11.58 -15.42 4.33
N ASN A 580 12.09 -14.53 5.17
CA ASN A 580 13.48 -14.56 5.63
C ASN A 580 13.55 -14.46 7.16
N THR A 581 14.65 -14.95 7.75
CA THR A 581 14.79 -15.06 9.21
C THR A 581 14.62 -13.72 9.93
N SER A 582 15.17 -12.63 9.38
CA SER A 582 15.03 -11.29 9.99
C SER A 582 13.59 -10.80 9.97
N ALA A 583 12.87 -10.98 8.86
CA ALA A 583 11.47 -10.59 8.74
C ALA A 583 10.60 -11.38 9.73
N LEU A 584 10.79 -12.70 9.82
CA LEU A 584 10.03 -13.56 10.75
C LEU A 584 10.28 -13.18 12.22
N VAL A 585 11.53 -12.94 12.60
CA VAL A 585 11.87 -12.48 13.96
C VAL A 585 11.24 -11.11 14.26
N GLY A 586 11.26 -10.18 13.28
CA GLY A 586 10.59 -8.88 13.40
C GLY A 586 9.10 -9.01 13.67
N ARG A 587 8.41 -9.91 12.95
CA ARG A 587 6.98 -10.19 13.13
C ARG A 587 6.67 -10.83 14.49
N LEU A 588 7.48 -11.77 14.94
CA LEU A 588 7.37 -12.39 16.27
C LEU A 588 7.54 -11.35 17.39
N ASN A 589 8.56 -10.49 17.28
CA ASN A 589 8.80 -9.43 18.25
C ASN A 589 7.65 -8.42 18.28
N PHE A 590 7.10 -8.08 17.12
CA PHE A 590 5.92 -7.22 17.04
C PHE A 590 4.70 -7.85 17.72
N ALA A 591 4.39 -9.12 17.44
CA ALA A 591 3.26 -9.82 18.05
C ALA A 591 3.36 -9.85 19.58
N ASP A 592 4.56 -10.12 20.11
CA ASP A 592 4.84 -10.06 21.54
C ASP A 592 4.67 -8.63 22.11
N GLN A 593 5.20 -7.61 21.44
CA GLN A 593 5.08 -6.22 21.90
C GLN A 593 3.64 -5.72 21.89
N LEU A 594 2.87 -6.04 20.84
CA LEU A 594 1.46 -5.65 20.73
C LEU A 594 0.64 -6.26 21.87
N THR A 595 0.74 -7.58 22.03
CA THR A 595 -0.09 -8.34 22.98
C THR A 595 0.24 -8.05 24.45
N HIS A 596 1.45 -7.58 24.73
CA HIS A 596 1.85 -7.17 26.08
C HIS A 596 1.73 -5.65 26.32
N ASN A 597 1.03 -4.91 25.44
CA ASN A 597 0.88 -3.45 25.55
C ASN A 597 2.22 -2.68 25.60
N ARG A 598 3.26 -3.23 24.96
CA ARG A 598 4.60 -2.62 24.86
C ARG A 598 4.85 -1.96 23.52
N PHE A 599 3.93 -2.09 22.57
CA PHE A 599 4.07 -1.51 21.25
C PHE A 599 3.48 -0.09 21.20
N SER A 600 4.34 0.92 21.38
CA SER A 600 4.05 2.33 21.05
C SER A 600 2.71 2.88 21.57
N ASN A 601 2.38 2.56 22.83
CA ASN A 601 1.15 2.95 23.53
C ASN A 601 -0.17 2.42 22.93
N GLN A 602 -0.11 1.39 22.09
CA GLN A 602 -1.31 0.68 21.62
C GLN A 602 -1.96 -0.10 22.76
N LYS A 603 -3.29 -0.08 22.81
CA LYS A 603 -4.09 -0.77 23.83
C LYS A 603 -4.68 -2.05 23.28
N PHE A 604 -4.07 -3.17 23.62
CA PHE A 604 -4.53 -4.52 23.34
C PHE A 604 -5.22 -5.15 24.57
N ASP A 605 -6.30 -5.87 24.31
CA ASP A 605 -7.17 -6.50 25.31
C ASP A 605 -7.46 -7.97 24.93
N ALA A 606 -6.63 -8.91 25.39
CA ALA A 606 -6.83 -10.33 25.11
C ALA A 606 -8.16 -10.90 25.62
N PRO A 607 -8.65 -10.57 26.83
CA PRO A 607 -9.99 -10.97 27.27
C PRO A 607 -11.09 -10.57 26.29
N ARG A 608 -11.00 -9.36 25.72
CA ARG A 608 -11.95 -8.91 24.69
C ARG A 608 -11.86 -9.72 23.41
N VAL A 609 -10.66 -10.05 22.93
CA VAL A 609 -10.46 -10.93 21.75
C VAL A 609 -11.09 -12.29 21.99
N LEU A 610 -10.81 -12.90 23.15
CA LEU A 610 -11.37 -14.19 23.53
C LEU A 610 -12.91 -14.13 23.61
N ALA A 611 -13.45 -13.08 24.21
CA ALA A 611 -14.90 -12.87 24.30
C ALA A 611 -15.54 -12.73 22.92
N PHE A 612 -14.93 -11.97 21.99
CA PHE A 612 -15.42 -11.90 20.62
C PHE A 612 -15.43 -13.27 19.95
N GLY A 613 -14.36 -14.05 20.12
CA GLY A 613 -14.28 -15.42 19.64
C GLY A 613 -15.44 -16.28 20.13
N LEU A 614 -15.67 -16.30 21.45
CA LEU A 614 -16.78 -17.04 22.07
C LEU A 614 -18.16 -16.58 21.57
N MET A 615 -18.37 -15.27 21.39
CA MET A 615 -19.64 -14.72 20.88
C MET A 615 -19.86 -15.01 19.38
N SER A 616 -18.78 -15.21 18.63
CA SER A 616 -18.83 -15.50 17.19
C SER A 616 -18.99 -16.99 16.87
N GLN A 617 -18.98 -17.90 17.86
CA GLN A 617 -19.20 -19.31 17.54
C GLN A 617 -20.67 -19.58 17.22
N PRO A 618 -20.99 -20.42 16.22
CA PRO A 618 -22.35 -20.85 15.98
C PRO A 618 -22.88 -21.54 17.24
N ALA A 619 -24.06 -21.12 17.72
CA ALA A 619 -24.76 -21.83 18.79
C ALA A 619 -24.91 -23.29 18.34
N ALA A 620 -24.29 -24.22 19.06
CA ALA A 620 -24.22 -25.64 18.68
C ALA A 620 -25.59 -26.13 18.17
N ALA A 621 -25.73 -26.23 16.85
CA ALA A 621 -26.94 -26.71 16.24
C ALA A 621 -27.03 -28.20 16.56
N GLY A 622 -27.86 -28.55 17.54
CA GLY A 622 -28.22 -29.93 17.79
C GLY A 622 -28.77 -30.52 16.49
N SER A 623 -28.07 -31.49 15.93
CA SER A 623 -28.51 -32.20 14.74
C SER A 623 -29.89 -32.80 15.02
N ALA A 624 -30.93 -32.23 14.44
CA ALA A 624 -32.25 -32.84 14.40
C ALA A 624 -32.26 -33.96 13.35
N THR A 625 -31.50 -35.03 13.61
CA THR A 625 -31.76 -36.32 12.96
C THR A 625 -33.01 -36.90 13.60
N GLN A 626 -34.11 -36.95 12.84
CA GLN A 626 -35.29 -37.76 13.17
C GLN A 626 -34.82 -39.21 13.38
N VAL A 627 -34.69 -39.62 14.63
CA VAL A 627 -34.53 -41.03 15.01
C VAL A 627 -35.92 -41.61 15.18
N GLY A 628 -36.22 -42.64 14.40
CA GLY A 628 -37.44 -43.43 14.49
C GLY A 628 -37.66 -43.99 15.89
N PHE A 629 -38.93 -44.14 16.25
CA PHE A 629 -39.42 -44.63 17.54
C PHE A 629 -38.76 -45.97 17.94
N GLY A 630 -37.89 -45.93 18.94
CA GLY A 630 -37.36 -47.08 19.66
C GLY A 630 -36.81 -46.62 21.01
N GLY A 631 -37.43 -47.08 22.10
CA GLY A 631 -37.27 -46.52 23.45
C GLY A 631 -35.83 -46.47 23.99
N GLY A 632 -35.43 -45.29 24.43
CA GLY A 632 -34.23 -45.03 25.21
C GLY A 632 -34.02 -43.52 25.34
N SER A 633 -34.31 -42.95 26.52
CA SER A 633 -34.15 -41.51 26.73
C SER A 633 -32.68 -41.12 26.86
N SER A 634 -32.02 -40.80 25.75
CA SER A 634 -30.84 -39.94 25.77
C SER A 634 -31.29 -38.53 25.38
N LYS A 635 -31.30 -37.61 26.36
CA LYS A 635 -31.41 -36.18 26.03
C LYS A 635 -30.18 -35.81 25.21
N PRO A 636 -30.32 -35.11 24.06
CA PRO A 636 -29.16 -34.55 23.37
C PRO A 636 -28.48 -33.57 24.32
N ARG A 637 -27.25 -33.89 24.73
CA ARG A 637 -26.40 -33.00 25.50
C ARG A 637 -25.88 -31.93 24.54
N PRO A 638 -26.02 -30.62 24.84
CA PRO A 638 -25.36 -29.60 24.04
C PRO A 638 -23.85 -29.89 24.06
N MET A 639 -23.24 -30.02 22.87
CA MET A 639 -21.79 -30.19 22.77
C MET A 639 -21.10 -28.96 23.35
N ASN A 640 -20.22 -29.18 24.33
CA ASN A 640 -19.43 -28.14 24.96
C ASN A 640 -18.13 -27.94 24.15
N ILE A 641 -17.60 -26.72 24.06
CA ILE A 641 -16.30 -26.43 23.41
C ILE A 641 -15.20 -27.32 24.01
N ALA A 642 -15.29 -27.62 25.31
CA ALA A 642 -14.39 -28.54 25.99
C ALA A 642 -14.40 -29.96 25.38
N ASP A 643 -15.51 -30.40 24.77
CA ASP A 643 -15.65 -31.71 24.14
C ASP A 643 -14.93 -31.78 22.77
N HIS A 644 -14.76 -30.63 22.09
CA HIS A 644 -13.98 -30.53 20.84
C HIS A 644 -12.46 -30.44 21.08
N VAL A 645 -12.06 -29.97 22.26
CA VAL A 645 -10.65 -29.74 22.63
C VAL A 645 -10.07 -30.91 23.45
N ALA A 646 -10.92 -31.72 24.09
CA ALA A 646 -10.51 -32.88 24.85
C ALA A 646 -9.94 -33.98 23.93
N THR A 647 -8.80 -34.55 24.31
CA THR A 647 -8.25 -35.75 23.66
C THR A 647 -8.64 -36.99 24.46
N ALA A 648 -8.56 -38.17 23.84
CA ALA A 648 -8.84 -39.44 24.50
C ALA A 648 -7.98 -39.70 25.76
N GLU A 649 -6.88 -38.94 25.95
CA GLU A 649 -5.87 -39.15 26.99
C GLU A 649 -5.87 -38.07 28.10
N SER A 650 -6.56 -36.93 27.97
CA SER A 650 -6.62 -35.90 29.02
C SER A 650 -7.79 -34.90 28.86
N PRO A 651 -8.40 -34.42 29.97
CA PRO A 651 -9.44 -33.39 29.92
C PRO A 651 -8.87 -32.04 29.46
N ALA A 652 -9.65 -31.30 28.66
CA ALA A 652 -9.27 -29.97 28.16
C ALA A 652 -9.07 -28.97 29.31
N THR A 653 -7.91 -28.30 29.35
CA THR A 653 -7.66 -27.22 30.30
C THR A 653 -8.30 -25.91 29.81
N GLY A 654 -8.48 -24.93 30.71
CA GLY A 654 -8.96 -23.61 30.31
C GLY A 654 -8.02 -22.89 29.31
N ALA A 655 -6.72 -23.21 29.32
CA ALA A 655 -5.77 -22.71 28.35
C ALA A 655 -5.95 -23.37 26.97
N ASP A 656 -6.31 -24.64 26.92
CA ASP A 656 -6.59 -25.34 25.65
C ASP A 656 -7.86 -24.80 25.00
N VAL A 657 -8.91 -24.54 25.79
CA VAL A 657 -10.14 -23.90 25.31
C VAL A 657 -9.85 -22.49 24.79
N ALA A 658 -9.09 -21.70 25.55
CA ALA A 658 -8.70 -20.36 25.13
C ALA A 658 -7.87 -20.37 23.83
N LEU A 659 -6.94 -21.30 23.71
CA LEU A 659 -6.13 -21.48 22.50
C LEU A 659 -7.02 -21.79 21.29
N HIS A 660 -7.91 -22.79 21.37
CA HIS A 660 -8.79 -23.14 20.26
C HIS A 660 -9.69 -21.97 19.83
N VAL A 661 -10.23 -21.21 20.78
CA VAL A 661 -11.01 -19.99 20.47
C VAL A 661 -10.14 -18.94 19.78
N LEU A 662 -8.91 -18.72 20.25
CA LEU A 662 -7.97 -17.77 19.64
C LEU A 662 -7.55 -18.21 18.22
N GLU A 663 -7.32 -19.50 17.98
CA GLU A 663 -7.03 -20.05 16.65
C GLU A 663 -8.19 -19.78 15.67
N GLY A 664 -9.42 -20.11 16.09
CA GLY A 664 -10.61 -19.82 15.31
C GLY A 664 -10.81 -18.31 15.05
N THR A 665 -10.52 -17.46 16.03
CA THR A 665 -10.73 -16.00 15.92
C THR A 665 -9.65 -15.31 15.09
N LEU A 666 -8.38 -15.70 15.25
CA LEU A 666 -7.24 -15.00 14.67
C LEU A 666 -6.84 -15.53 13.29
N ILE A 667 -7.09 -16.81 13.04
CA ILE A 667 -6.65 -17.51 11.81
C ILE A 667 -7.87 -18.01 11.00
N GLY A 668 -9.04 -18.19 11.63
CA GLY A 668 -10.21 -18.78 10.99
C GLY A 668 -10.14 -20.30 10.88
N GLY A 669 -9.36 -20.96 11.73
CA GLY A 669 -9.23 -22.42 11.80
C GLY A 669 -8.04 -22.83 12.68
N ASP A 670 -7.88 -24.14 12.88
CA ASP A 670 -6.85 -24.67 13.78
C ASP A 670 -5.43 -24.49 13.24
N VAL A 671 -4.46 -24.40 14.15
CA VAL A 671 -3.02 -24.50 13.81
C VAL A 671 -2.60 -25.95 13.64
N SER A 672 -1.45 -26.17 13.00
CA SER A 672 -0.91 -27.53 12.86
C SER A 672 -0.61 -28.16 14.22
N ALA A 673 -0.69 -29.49 14.32
CA ALA A 673 -0.38 -30.22 15.54
C ALA A 673 1.03 -29.90 16.08
N GLN A 674 1.99 -29.67 15.19
CA GLN A 674 3.35 -29.26 15.54
C GLN A 674 3.37 -27.86 16.17
N THR A 675 2.71 -26.88 15.56
CA THR A 675 2.56 -25.53 16.13
C THR A 675 1.87 -25.61 17.49
N ASN A 676 0.78 -26.37 17.61
CA ASN A 676 0.03 -26.50 18.87
C ASN A 676 0.91 -27.08 20.00
N GLN A 677 1.71 -28.12 19.72
CA GLN A 677 2.67 -28.68 20.68
C GLN A 677 3.73 -27.66 21.13
N LEU A 678 4.24 -26.84 20.20
CA LEU A 678 5.20 -25.78 20.51
C LEU A 678 4.57 -24.70 21.39
N ILE A 679 3.35 -24.28 21.09
CA ILE A 679 2.59 -23.31 21.90
C ILE A 679 2.43 -23.86 23.32
N ARG A 680 1.96 -25.11 23.47
CA ARG A 680 1.78 -25.75 24.80
C ARG A 680 3.08 -25.81 25.60
N LYS A 681 4.19 -26.17 24.94
CA LYS A 681 5.52 -26.20 25.56
C LYS A 681 5.94 -24.82 26.04
N GLN A 682 5.72 -23.78 25.22
CA GLN A 682 6.08 -22.41 25.55
C GLN A 682 5.26 -21.89 26.74
N VAL A 683 3.94 -22.11 26.73
CA VAL A 683 3.02 -21.70 27.79
C VAL A 683 3.35 -22.40 29.11
N THR A 684 3.71 -23.69 29.07
CA THR A 684 4.10 -24.45 30.28
C THR A 684 5.46 -23.99 30.82
N SER A 685 6.39 -23.59 29.93
CA SER A 685 7.73 -23.15 30.33
C SER A 685 7.78 -21.74 30.92
N GLN A 686 6.76 -20.91 30.66
CA GLN A 686 6.72 -19.53 31.13
C GLN A 686 5.78 -19.41 32.32
N ALA A 687 6.32 -18.94 33.45
CA ALA A 687 5.53 -18.51 34.59
C ALA A 687 4.81 -17.20 34.24
N ALA A 688 3.64 -17.29 33.62
CA ALA A 688 2.72 -16.16 33.55
C ALA A 688 2.07 -15.98 34.93
N ASN A 689 2.16 -14.77 35.48
CA ASN A 689 1.81 -14.49 36.87
C ASN A 689 0.30 -14.42 37.09
N ASN A 690 -0.49 -14.25 36.02
CA ASN A 690 -1.94 -14.16 36.07
C ASN A 690 -2.61 -14.66 34.77
N PRO A 691 -3.95 -14.87 34.76
CA PRO A 691 -4.69 -15.32 33.58
C PRO A 691 -4.59 -14.40 32.36
N THR A 692 -4.53 -13.08 32.55
CA THR A 692 -4.42 -12.10 31.46
C THR A 692 -3.06 -12.22 30.76
N GLU A 693 -1.97 -12.36 31.52
CA GLU A 693 -0.64 -12.59 30.96
C GLU A 693 -0.57 -13.91 30.17
N LYS A 694 -1.26 -14.96 30.65
CA LYS A 694 -1.37 -16.23 29.89
C LYS A 694 -2.10 -16.03 28.56
N LEU A 695 -3.21 -15.28 28.57
CA LEU A 695 -3.95 -14.96 27.35
C LEU A 695 -3.13 -14.11 26.37
N ASN A 696 -2.42 -13.10 26.87
CA ASN A 696 -1.51 -12.29 26.06
C ASN A 696 -0.43 -13.14 25.40
N LEU A 697 0.20 -14.05 26.15
CA LEU A 697 1.20 -14.98 25.63
C LEU A 697 0.59 -15.92 24.57
N LEU A 698 -0.59 -16.50 24.83
CA LEU A 698 -1.28 -17.34 23.85
C LEU A 698 -1.56 -16.56 22.55
N THR A 699 -2.12 -15.35 22.64
CA THR A 699 -2.37 -14.51 21.47
C THR A 699 -1.07 -14.16 20.73
N ALA A 700 0.02 -13.85 21.45
CA ALA A 700 1.32 -13.56 20.86
C ALA A 700 1.85 -14.74 20.04
N LEU A 701 1.70 -15.96 20.58
CA LEU A 701 2.16 -17.18 19.93
C LEU A 701 1.32 -17.55 18.71
N VAL A 702 0.01 -17.31 18.74
CA VAL A 702 -0.89 -17.51 17.59
C VAL A 702 -0.59 -16.49 16.49
N LEU A 703 -0.47 -15.20 16.81
CA LEU A 703 -0.08 -14.16 15.84
C LEU A 703 1.34 -14.38 15.27
N GLY A 704 2.19 -15.01 16.07
CA GLY A 704 3.55 -15.38 15.68
C GLY A 704 3.65 -16.67 14.87
N SER A 705 2.56 -17.44 14.77
CA SER A 705 2.61 -18.78 14.17
C SER A 705 2.77 -18.73 12.65
N PRO A 706 3.35 -19.78 12.03
CA PRO A 706 3.39 -19.91 10.57
C PRO A 706 2.02 -19.73 9.92
N GLU A 707 0.97 -20.28 10.51
CA GLU A 707 -0.41 -20.24 10.00
C GLU A 707 -0.94 -18.80 9.95
N PHE A 708 -0.62 -17.94 10.92
CA PHE A 708 -0.99 -16.53 10.85
C PHE A 708 -0.17 -15.74 9.82
N GLN A 709 1.04 -16.19 9.46
CA GLN A 709 1.82 -15.59 8.38
C GLN A 709 1.24 -15.89 6.99
N LEU A 710 0.41 -16.93 6.89
CA LEU A 710 -0.18 -17.38 5.63
C LEU A 710 -1.54 -16.72 5.39
N ARG A 711 -1.93 -16.64 4.12
CA ARG A 711 -3.25 -16.21 3.66
C ARG A 711 -3.69 -17.06 2.49
#